data_AF-A0A7J4TNQ0-F1
#
_entry.id   AF-A0A7J4TNQ0-F1
#
_cell.length_a   1.000
_cell.length_b   1.000
_cell.length_c   1.000
_cell.angle_alpha   90.00
_cell.angle_beta   90.00
_cell.angle_gamma   90.00
#
_symmetry.space_group_name_H-M   'P 1'
#
loop_
_entity.id
_entity.type
_entity.pdbx_description
1 polymer ?
#
loop_
_entity_poly.entity_id
_entity_poly.type
_entity_poly.pdbx_seq_one_letter_code
_entity_poly.pdbx_strand_id
1 'polypeptide(L)'
;MAGTSGLKTALFLGVLMVLGGPLNTMVMHHEDAPDHIELFDHVVAQAIAGEHSTFLLPGNDVASTSFTLDVPSDAPITNVHLSVEPSVQPTQTGFTWNSNAIWSASTAVHNGTFGSDDVLTGDGGGTLWDFNTNAGGWTFSNSYSARVTSPACGFNGSSGGSLRTYAGSTYATSPVIDFSGVSAMPFHAWVHEGRSGCGETPDGGEDLQFQYKTASGTWTTFNTFSGGGSQTSNFQYMTNLPPAALHTNSQVRIHQTSGSSTCCDYWFVDDVHFATPPSADWTSPTIGFGASDFQKVNAGPWAPLYLDAAVPAGGELNWTILDGITNQPIEGFHGSGAGWIPTNALDWTQHTSIKVHFYLEPAPDGRMASIYSLSGDGLYASQFQQDPTELGWTLGGNAYYAPFAPEHPNTPPSVNGSDGDTLLSPWLSTSGAVASAMVTAEYSDANISIRYAENEPWAQISEPFSVNLAQAEGTTGRIQVQFSTDYSLATSNGSTNITNITTPEWSVSGLELGLMAGLQPATPSIDFEGDGNLEWGGSDARVGSWGMQDRFENGQTSMAVNPGLSGYATGKAWVPVTDLSSFSFSAVSYNGNLDGVLLRVGNDEIANWSLNGSAYLALDSNQLNLFTTTLASQTSTVGALGTSFAEVTFETTGTGNVTLGGLAIPYATGTSIDAGSDSSFVLALNTIRFGLTPSNGLHEITVPFSSSTPGGLHVAVEGMNTSSAVQMVGTEMLIDDPVLTPSQRWQTMNTTYNLYGSSASLARLDVTDGRTTGTWLLPMSGSTPVGIGSFDYIELHPDSPLVVIENALETTISITFRIEPSWDDAEQLRAT
;
A
#
# COMPACT_ATOMS: atom_id res chain seq x y z
N MET A 1 -66.93 -4.01 -25.93
CA MET A 1 -66.34 -4.84 -24.86
C MET A 1 -64.95 -5.25 -25.31
N ALA A 2 -64.01 -5.25 -24.36
CA ALA A 2 -62.56 -5.44 -24.48
C ALA A 2 -61.74 -4.20 -24.92
N GLY A 3 -60.94 -3.70 -23.97
CA GLY A 3 -59.91 -2.69 -24.15
C GLY A 3 -59.43 -2.13 -22.81
N THR A 4 -58.16 -2.41 -22.46
CA THR A 4 -57.29 -1.71 -21.49
C THR A 4 -57.24 -2.17 -20.02
N SER A 5 -56.21 -2.96 -19.67
CA SER A 5 -55.61 -3.02 -18.33
C SER A 5 -54.10 -3.27 -18.44
N GLY A 6 -53.31 -2.20 -18.48
CA GLY A 6 -51.83 -2.29 -18.53
C GLY A 6 -51.10 -1.08 -17.97
N LEU A 7 -51.78 -0.17 -17.26
CA LEU A 7 -51.20 1.13 -16.88
C LEU A 7 -51.34 1.49 -15.39
N LYS A 8 -51.84 0.56 -14.54
CA LYS A 8 -52.06 0.85 -13.11
C LYS A 8 -51.15 0.10 -12.14
N THR A 9 -50.28 -0.79 -12.61
CA THR A 9 -49.32 -1.51 -11.74
C THR A 9 -47.91 -0.92 -11.80
N ALA A 10 -47.58 -0.14 -12.83
CA ALA A 10 -46.27 0.52 -12.95
C ALA A 10 -46.16 1.83 -12.14
N LEU A 11 -47.28 2.53 -11.88
CA LEU A 11 -47.26 3.81 -11.16
C LEU A 11 -47.16 3.63 -9.62
N PHE A 12 -47.46 2.45 -9.09
CA PHE A 12 -47.45 2.19 -7.64
C PHE A 12 -46.13 1.57 -7.14
N LEU A 13 -45.27 1.08 -8.04
CA LEU A 13 -43.90 0.64 -7.71
C LEU A 13 -42.89 1.82 -7.77
N GLY A 14 -43.10 2.77 -8.69
CA GLY A 14 -42.24 3.96 -8.81
C GLY A 14 -42.34 4.94 -7.64
N VAL A 15 -43.47 4.98 -6.93
CA VAL A 15 -43.65 5.86 -5.76
C VAL A 15 -43.13 5.22 -4.47
N LEU A 16 -43.04 3.89 -4.40
CA LEU A 16 -42.48 3.19 -3.23
C LEU A 16 -40.94 3.17 -3.23
N MET A 17 -40.29 3.29 -4.40
CA MET A 17 -38.84 3.44 -4.51
C MET A 17 -38.33 4.87 -4.22
N VAL A 18 -39.20 5.88 -4.31
CA VAL A 18 -38.82 7.30 -4.04
C VAL A 18 -39.02 7.67 -2.55
N LEU A 19 -39.77 6.88 -1.77
CA LEU A 19 -40.07 7.17 -0.36
C LEU A 19 -39.41 6.20 0.64
N GLY A 20 -38.56 5.29 0.17
CA GLY A 20 -37.84 4.30 0.99
C GLY A 20 -36.35 4.58 1.25
N GLY A 21 -35.82 5.72 0.78
CA GLY A 21 -34.45 6.14 1.10
C GLY A 21 -34.36 6.67 2.54
N PRO A 22 -33.25 6.45 3.26
CA PRO A 22 -33.09 6.94 4.62
C PRO A 22 -33.14 8.47 4.65
N LEU A 23 -34.26 9.00 5.17
CA LEU A 23 -34.39 10.38 5.65
C LEU A 23 -33.54 10.52 6.91
N ASN A 24 -32.24 10.73 6.72
CA ASN A 24 -31.32 11.29 7.71
C ASN A 24 -30.01 11.67 7.01
N THR A 25 -29.98 12.82 6.35
CA THR A 25 -28.74 13.60 6.20
C THR A 25 -29.12 15.08 6.08
N MET A 26 -28.99 15.80 7.19
CA MET A 26 -28.55 17.19 7.09
C MET A 26 -27.26 17.18 6.26
N VAL A 27 -27.20 18.01 5.22
CA VAL A 27 -26.02 18.18 4.38
C VAL A 27 -24.89 18.70 5.27
N MET A 28 -24.07 17.79 5.77
CA MET A 28 -22.65 18.04 5.95
C MET A 28 -22.02 17.64 4.62
N HIS A 29 -21.25 18.55 4.03
CA HIS A 29 -20.39 18.23 2.90
C HIS A 29 -19.49 17.06 3.34
N HIS A 30 -19.70 15.88 2.74
CA HIS A 30 -18.69 14.85 2.68
C HIS A 30 -18.03 15.05 1.32
N GLU A 31 -16.73 15.26 1.30
CA GLU A 31 -15.96 15.17 0.05
C GLU A 31 -15.85 13.69 -0.29
N ASP A 32 -16.24 13.34 -1.52
CA ASP A 32 -16.00 12.01 -2.08
C ASP A 32 -14.50 11.84 -2.36
N ALA A 33 -14.01 10.61 -2.23
CA ALA A 33 -12.63 10.23 -2.55
C ALA A 33 -12.27 10.56 -4.01
N PRO A 34 -10.99 10.84 -4.33
CA PRO A 34 -10.56 11.15 -5.69
C PRO A 34 -10.84 9.99 -6.67
N ASP A 35 -11.12 10.36 -7.93
CA ASP A 35 -11.55 9.47 -9.02
C ASP A 35 -10.58 8.29 -9.23
N HIS A 36 -11.15 7.10 -9.34
CA HIS A 36 -10.46 5.82 -9.54
C HIS A 36 -10.00 5.63 -11.00
N ILE A 37 -8.82 5.03 -11.19
CA ILE A 37 -8.43 4.41 -12.46
C ILE A 37 -9.23 3.10 -12.59
N GLU A 38 -10.04 2.95 -13.65
CA GLU A 38 -10.82 1.73 -13.89
C GLU A 38 -9.90 0.50 -14.02
N LEU A 39 -10.13 -0.47 -13.13
CA LEU A 39 -9.50 -1.78 -13.10
C LEU A 39 -10.10 -2.67 -14.21
N PHE A 40 -9.24 -3.41 -14.91
CA PHE A 40 -9.58 -4.29 -16.04
C PHE A 40 -10.94 -4.98 -15.93
N ASP A 41 -11.83 -4.74 -16.90
CA ASP A 41 -13.10 -5.44 -17.01
C ASP A 41 -12.85 -6.95 -17.28
N HIS A 42 -13.68 -7.81 -16.72
CA HIS A 42 -13.56 -9.28 -16.84
C HIS A 42 -14.06 -9.72 -18.22
N VAL A 43 -13.32 -9.34 -19.27
CA VAL A 43 -13.62 -9.73 -20.65
C VAL A 43 -13.02 -11.11 -20.89
N VAL A 44 -13.81 -12.01 -21.48
CA VAL A 44 -13.28 -13.28 -21.99
C VAL A 44 -12.29 -12.94 -23.11
N ALA A 45 -11.03 -13.22 -22.87
CA ALA A 45 -9.97 -13.13 -23.84
C ALA A 45 -10.08 -14.29 -24.84
N GLN A 46 -10.07 -13.95 -26.12
CA GLN A 46 -10.07 -14.91 -27.22
C GLN A 46 -8.79 -14.70 -28.03
N ALA A 47 -8.10 -15.78 -28.36
CA ALA A 47 -6.91 -15.70 -29.20
C ALA A 47 -6.86 -16.83 -30.23
N ILE A 48 -6.60 -16.47 -31.48
CA ILE A 48 -6.11 -17.38 -32.52
C ILE A 48 -4.58 -17.30 -32.63
N ALA A 49 -3.98 -18.18 -33.44
CA ALA A 49 -2.55 -18.11 -33.74
C ALA A 49 -2.14 -16.72 -34.28
N GLY A 50 -1.15 -16.11 -33.63
CA GLY A 50 -0.66 -14.75 -33.88
C GLY A 50 -1.28 -13.66 -32.99
N GLU A 51 -2.24 -14.00 -32.13
CA GLU A 51 -2.87 -13.06 -31.20
C GLU A 51 -2.40 -13.27 -29.76
N HIS A 52 -2.63 -12.24 -28.93
CA HIS A 52 -2.34 -12.25 -27.51
C HIS A 52 -3.51 -11.69 -26.72
N SER A 53 -3.54 -11.97 -25.42
CA SER A 53 -4.57 -11.50 -24.52
C SER A 53 -4.07 -11.40 -23.09
N THR A 54 -4.69 -10.52 -22.31
CA THR A 54 -4.43 -10.38 -20.88
C THR A 54 -5.74 -10.58 -20.12
N PHE A 55 -5.74 -11.40 -19.08
CA PHE A 55 -6.92 -11.71 -18.27
C PHE A 55 -6.54 -11.98 -16.81
N LEU A 56 -7.52 -11.93 -15.92
CA LEU A 56 -7.31 -12.15 -14.48
C LEU A 56 -7.61 -13.61 -14.09
N LEU A 57 -6.84 -14.10 -13.13
CA LEU A 57 -7.07 -15.33 -12.41
C LEU A 57 -7.70 -15.04 -11.03
N PRO A 58 -8.69 -15.84 -10.62
CA PRO A 58 -9.41 -15.64 -9.36
C PRO A 58 -8.61 -16.02 -8.11
N GLY A 59 -7.50 -16.77 -8.24
CA GLY A 59 -6.77 -17.38 -7.13
C GLY A 59 -7.48 -18.59 -6.50
N ASN A 60 -6.96 -19.05 -5.36
CA ASN A 60 -7.48 -20.22 -4.61
C ASN A 60 -7.61 -21.51 -5.42
N ASP A 61 -6.73 -21.68 -6.41
CA ASP A 61 -6.68 -22.82 -7.33
C ASP A 61 -7.97 -23.03 -8.14
N VAL A 62 -8.80 -21.98 -8.26
CA VAL A 62 -10.01 -22.01 -9.09
C VAL A 62 -9.62 -21.83 -10.56
N ALA A 63 -10.03 -22.77 -11.41
CA ALA A 63 -9.86 -22.69 -12.85
C ALA A 63 -10.66 -21.51 -13.46
N SER A 64 -9.97 -20.66 -14.20
CA SER A 64 -10.53 -19.51 -14.90
C SER A 64 -11.23 -19.93 -16.19
N THR A 65 -12.32 -19.24 -16.51
CA THR A 65 -13.01 -19.36 -17.81
C THR A 65 -12.74 -18.16 -18.72
N SER A 66 -11.78 -17.32 -18.35
CA SER A 66 -11.54 -16.02 -18.99
C SER A 66 -10.65 -16.09 -20.23
N PHE A 67 -10.17 -17.27 -20.63
CA PHE A 67 -9.37 -17.45 -21.85
C PHE A 67 -9.86 -18.63 -22.69
N THR A 68 -10.10 -18.39 -23.97
CA THR A 68 -10.44 -19.44 -24.95
C THR A 68 -9.46 -19.46 -26.11
N LEU A 69 -9.07 -20.68 -26.49
CA LEU A 69 -8.28 -20.96 -27.68
C LEU A 69 -9.21 -21.38 -28.82
N ASP A 70 -9.14 -20.64 -29.93
CA ASP A 70 -9.91 -20.93 -31.13
C ASP A 70 -9.16 -21.91 -32.02
N VAL A 71 -9.75 -23.09 -32.24
CA VAL A 71 -9.13 -24.19 -32.99
C VAL A 71 -9.97 -24.60 -34.21
N PRO A 72 -9.36 -24.99 -35.34
CA PRO A 72 -10.10 -25.51 -36.49
C PRO A 72 -10.99 -26.70 -36.10
N SER A 73 -12.25 -26.66 -36.54
CA SER A 73 -13.23 -27.69 -36.18
C SER A 73 -13.07 -29.02 -36.93
N ASP A 74 -12.44 -28.99 -38.10
CA ASP A 74 -12.36 -30.10 -39.06
C ASP A 74 -11.01 -30.82 -39.09
N ALA A 75 -10.00 -30.33 -38.35
CA ALA A 75 -8.65 -30.87 -38.35
C ALA A 75 -8.07 -31.04 -36.93
N PRO A 76 -7.40 -32.16 -36.61
CA PRO A 76 -6.66 -32.36 -35.38
C PRO A 76 -5.51 -31.38 -35.22
N ILE A 77 -5.33 -30.92 -33.99
CA ILE A 77 -4.20 -30.09 -33.56
C ILE A 77 -2.99 -31.02 -33.43
N THR A 78 -1.89 -30.61 -34.02
CA THR A 78 -0.62 -31.36 -34.00
C THR A 78 0.45 -30.69 -33.16
N ASN A 79 0.33 -29.38 -32.97
CA ASN A 79 1.20 -28.63 -32.08
C ASN A 79 0.52 -27.31 -31.68
N VAL A 80 0.79 -26.89 -30.46
CA VAL A 80 0.47 -25.56 -29.94
C VAL A 80 1.73 -24.97 -29.33
N HIS A 81 1.99 -23.70 -29.62
CA HIS A 81 3.04 -22.89 -29.04
C HIS A 81 2.39 -21.66 -28.39
N LEU A 82 2.49 -21.57 -27.06
CA LEU A 82 2.02 -20.41 -26.29
C LEU A 82 3.19 -19.74 -25.59
N SER A 83 3.21 -18.42 -25.52
CA SER A 83 3.97 -17.72 -24.49
C SER A 83 3.04 -17.27 -23.38
N VAL A 84 3.52 -17.36 -22.15
CA VAL A 84 2.77 -17.02 -20.95
C VAL A 84 3.69 -16.18 -20.06
N GLU A 85 3.17 -15.05 -19.60
CA GLU A 85 3.85 -14.12 -18.70
C GLU A 85 2.89 -13.68 -17.58
N PRO A 86 3.40 -13.39 -16.37
CA PRO A 86 2.56 -12.85 -15.31
C PRO A 86 2.19 -11.39 -15.61
N SER A 87 0.97 -11.01 -15.25
CA SER A 87 0.46 -9.64 -15.30
C SER A 87 -0.06 -9.24 -13.92
N VAL A 88 -0.16 -7.95 -13.66
CA VAL A 88 -0.60 -7.44 -12.36
C VAL A 88 -2.10 -7.22 -12.31
N GLN A 89 -2.75 -7.63 -11.22
CA GLN A 89 -4.06 -7.11 -10.80
C GLN A 89 -3.81 -5.94 -9.84
N PRO A 90 -3.97 -4.67 -10.26
CA PRO A 90 -3.62 -3.53 -9.43
C PRO A 90 -4.48 -3.50 -8.15
N THR A 91 -3.84 -3.26 -7.01
CA THR A 91 -4.55 -3.08 -5.72
C THR A 91 -4.24 -1.72 -5.11
N GLN A 92 -3.07 -1.17 -5.39
CA GLN A 92 -2.63 0.11 -4.86
C GLN A 92 -3.03 1.26 -5.79
N THR A 93 -3.53 2.33 -5.19
CA THR A 93 -4.04 3.53 -5.87
C THR A 93 -3.43 4.83 -5.37
N GLY A 94 -2.74 4.78 -4.22
CA GLY A 94 -2.12 5.94 -3.62
C GLY A 94 -3.11 6.83 -2.85
N PHE A 95 -2.65 7.37 -1.73
CA PHE A 95 -3.32 8.51 -1.09
C PHE A 95 -2.29 9.39 -0.36
N THR A 96 -2.63 10.67 -0.22
CA THR A 96 -1.93 11.62 0.64
C THR A 96 -2.95 12.28 1.56
N TRP A 97 -2.71 12.21 2.87
CA TRP A 97 -3.41 13.00 3.87
C TRP A 97 -2.55 14.20 4.24
N ASN A 98 -2.97 15.41 3.89
CA ASN A 98 -2.21 16.64 4.08
C ASN A 98 -3.13 17.85 4.30
N SER A 99 -4.31 17.65 4.90
CA SER A 99 -5.28 18.73 5.09
C SER A 99 -6.03 18.65 6.40
N ASN A 100 -6.48 19.80 6.88
CA ASN A 100 -7.29 19.92 8.08
C ASN A 100 -8.62 19.15 7.99
N ALA A 101 -9.15 18.93 6.78
CA ALA A 101 -10.33 18.11 6.57
C ALA A 101 -10.11 16.65 7.02
N ILE A 102 -8.90 16.13 6.80
CA ILE A 102 -8.51 14.80 7.29
C ILE A 102 -8.15 14.84 8.77
N TRP A 103 -7.34 15.82 9.20
CA TRP A 103 -6.87 15.90 10.58
C TRP A 103 -8.01 16.02 11.59
N SER A 104 -9.06 16.77 11.23
CA SER A 104 -10.25 17.00 12.06
C SER A 104 -11.46 16.16 11.64
N ALA A 105 -11.25 15.08 10.88
CA ALA A 105 -12.32 14.17 10.48
C ALA A 105 -13.09 13.67 11.71
N SER A 106 -14.40 13.48 11.58
CA SER A 106 -15.28 13.15 12.73
C SER A 106 -14.97 11.80 13.39
N THR A 107 -14.25 10.92 12.70
CA THR A 107 -13.78 9.61 13.18
C THR A 107 -12.34 9.64 13.69
N ALA A 108 -11.63 10.78 13.55
CA ALA A 108 -10.37 11.02 14.21
C ALA A 108 -10.58 11.32 15.70
N VAL A 109 -9.60 10.96 16.53
CA VAL A 109 -9.65 11.20 17.98
C VAL A 109 -8.47 12.11 18.36
N HIS A 110 -8.80 13.26 18.94
CA HIS A 110 -7.83 14.23 19.44
C HIS A 110 -7.74 14.18 20.97
N ASN A 111 -6.52 14.27 21.48
CA ASN A 111 -6.25 14.53 22.89
C ASN A 111 -5.09 15.53 22.99
N GLY A 112 -5.40 16.83 23.02
CA GLY A 112 -4.36 17.88 23.03
C GLY A 112 -3.69 18.12 21.67
N THR A 113 -4.22 17.54 20.59
CA THR A 113 -3.80 17.79 19.20
C THR A 113 -4.86 18.59 18.45
N PHE A 114 -4.44 19.35 17.44
CA PHE A 114 -5.31 20.11 16.56
C PHE A 114 -4.67 20.26 15.17
N GLY A 115 -5.52 20.48 14.16
CA GLY A 115 -5.08 20.83 12.81
C GLY A 115 -5.06 22.34 12.62
N SER A 116 -3.97 22.91 12.12
CA SER A 116 -3.84 24.34 11.81
C SER A 116 -3.02 24.50 10.52
N ASP A 117 -3.51 25.30 9.57
CA ASP A 117 -2.87 25.50 8.27
C ASP A 117 -2.45 24.18 7.58
N ASP A 118 -3.37 23.20 7.60
CA ASP A 118 -3.20 21.86 7.04
C ASP A 118 -2.10 21.00 7.68
N VAL A 119 -1.62 21.40 8.85
CA VAL A 119 -0.63 20.68 9.67
C VAL A 119 -1.27 20.18 10.96
N LEU A 120 -1.04 18.92 11.31
CA LEU A 120 -1.41 18.35 12.61
C LEU A 120 -0.29 18.60 13.61
N THR A 121 -0.61 19.20 14.76
CA THR A 121 0.35 19.40 15.85
C THR A 121 -0.33 19.30 17.22
N GLY A 122 0.45 19.42 18.29
CA GLY A 122 -0.02 19.38 19.68
C GLY A 122 0.10 20.74 20.38
N ASP A 123 -0.67 20.90 21.45
CA ASP A 123 -0.54 22.04 22.37
C ASP A 123 0.62 21.79 23.35
N GLY A 124 1.85 22.09 22.88
CA GLY A 124 3.17 21.70 23.40
C GLY A 124 3.62 22.16 24.79
N GLY A 125 2.70 22.59 25.62
CA GLY A 125 3.03 23.02 26.96
C GLY A 125 2.18 24.20 27.31
N GLY A 126 1.89 24.29 28.60
CA GLY A 126 1.06 25.36 29.11
C GLY A 126 1.50 26.74 28.63
N THR A 127 0.58 27.51 28.04
CA THR A 127 0.87 28.91 27.70
C THR A 127 1.10 29.69 29.00
N LEU A 128 2.27 30.30 29.21
CA LEU A 128 2.58 31.15 30.36
C LEU A 128 2.83 32.60 29.92
N TRP A 129 2.12 33.53 30.55
CA TRP A 129 2.41 34.96 30.51
C TRP A 129 2.81 35.45 31.90
N ASP A 130 4.11 35.54 32.11
CA ASP A 130 4.76 36.06 33.33
C ASP A 130 4.94 37.58 33.33
N PHE A 131 4.57 38.24 32.23
CA PHE A 131 4.73 39.66 31.95
C PHE A 131 6.11 40.24 32.31
N ASN A 132 7.18 39.46 32.36
CA ASN A 132 8.50 39.92 32.82
C ASN A 132 9.22 40.76 31.78
N THR A 133 8.99 40.46 30.49
CA THR A 133 9.67 41.13 29.37
C THR A 133 8.74 42.12 28.64
N ASN A 134 7.54 41.68 28.28
CA ASN A 134 6.58 42.47 27.50
C ASN A 134 5.12 42.02 27.82
N ALA A 135 4.13 42.57 27.11
CA ALA A 135 2.71 42.27 27.35
C ALA A 135 2.24 40.95 26.72
N GLY A 136 3.10 40.19 26.05
CA GLY A 136 2.78 38.84 25.53
C GLY A 136 1.62 38.80 24.54
N GLY A 137 1.42 39.86 23.74
CA GLY A 137 0.31 39.97 22.80
C GLY A 137 -1.04 40.34 23.43
N TRP A 138 -1.09 40.58 24.74
CA TRP A 138 -2.31 41.07 25.39
C TRP A 138 -2.67 42.47 24.91
N THR A 139 -3.98 42.68 24.71
CA THR A 139 -4.53 43.97 24.29
C THR A 139 -5.34 44.60 25.41
N PHE A 140 -5.31 45.93 25.49
CA PHE A 140 -5.91 46.70 26.58
C PHE A 140 -7.04 47.57 26.05
N SER A 141 -8.17 47.59 26.76
CA SER A 141 -9.37 48.29 26.28
C SER A 141 -9.26 49.81 26.31
N ASN A 142 -8.44 50.34 27.23
CA ASN A 142 -8.20 51.76 27.42
C ASN A 142 -6.94 51.97 28.28
N SER A 143 -6.59 53.23 28.58
CA SER A 143 -5.41 53.59 29.38
C SER A 143 -5.42 53.09 30.83
N TYR A 144 -6.55 52.57 31.31
CA TYR A 144 -6.68 52.06 32.67
C TYR A 144 -6.22 50.62 32.83
N SER A 145 -6.00 49.89 31.74
CA SER A 145 -5.33 48.59 31.76
C SER A 145 -4.02 48.68 31.01
N ALA A 146 -2.96 48.10 31.59
CA ALA A 146 -1.65 48.07 30.96
C ALA A 146 -0.79 46.99 31.61
N ARG A 147 0.26 46.57 30.89
CA ARG A 147 1.43 45.97 31.54
C ARG A 147 2.16 47.05 32.36
N VAL A 148 2.55 46.72 33.58
CA VAL A 148 3.32 47.60 34.47
C VAL A 148 4.53 46.85 35.06
N THR A 149 5.60 47.58 35.35
CA THR A 149 6.80 47.09 36.06
C THR A 149 7.03 47.85 37.38
N SER A 150 6.02 48.60 37.82
CA SER A 150 6.01 49.37 39.07
C SER A 150 4.56 49.65 39.47
N PRO A 151 4.20 49.62 40.77
CA PRO A 151 5.08 49.39 41.92
C PRO A 151 5.48 47.91 42.12
N ALA A 152 6.60 47.66 42.80
CA ALA A 152 7.18 46.31 42.93
C ALA A 152 6.30 45.27 43.66
N CYS A 153 5.37 45.76 44.47
CA CYS A 153 4.38 44.95 45.17
C CYS A 153 3.24 44.45 44.27
N GLY A 154 3.12 44.96 43.04
CA GLY A 154 2.06 44.64 42.10
C GLY A 154 2.41 43.52 41.10
N PHE A 155 3.53 42.84 41.26
CA PHE A 155 3.91 41.68 40.44
C PHE A 155 4.53 40.58 41.31
N ASN A 156 4.48 39.34 40.83
CA ASN A 156 4.90 38.17 41.56
C ASN A 156 6.41 37.92 41.37
N GLY A 157 7.23 38.44 42.28
CA GLY A 157 8.68 38.23 42.24
C GLY A 157 9.48 39.40 42.78
N SER A 158 10.80 39.39 42.53
CA SER A 158 11.72 40.48 42.94
C SER A 158 12.11 41.43 41.80
N SER A 159 11.78 41.06 40.56
CA SER A 159 11.95 41.84 39.33
C SER A 159 10.95 41.31 38.30
N GLY A 160 10.38 42.17 37.45
CA GLY A 160 9.39 41.71 36.47
C GLY A 160 8.35 42.76 36.12
N GLY A 161 7.19 42.27 35.66
CA GLY A 161 6.00 43.08 35.45
C GLY A 161 4.74 42.25 35.61
N SER A 162 3.58 42.90 35.56
CA SER A 162 2.26 42.27 35.64
C SER A 162 1.27 43.06 34.80
N LEU A 163 0.06 42.54 34.65
CA LEU A 163 -1.08 43.33 34.19
C LEU A 163 -1.67 44.09 35.35
N ARG A 164 -1.96 45.38 35.14
CA ARG A 164 -2.67 46.22 36.11
C ARG A 164 -3.93 46.81 35.51
N THR A 165 -5.05 46.65 36.20
CA THR A 165 -6.30 47.41 36.00
C THR A 165 -6.52 48.37 37.16
N TYR A 166 -7.14 49.52 36.91
CA TYR A 166 -7.49 50.49 37.95
C TYR A 166 -8.60 51.44 37.46
N ALA A 167 -9.16 52.28 38.32
CA ALA A 167 -10.17 53.28 37.99
C ALA A 167 -11.41 52.67 37.29
N GLY A 168 -12.03 53.38 36.35
CA GLY A 168 -13.25 52.93 35.69
C GLY A 168 -13.13 51.59 34.94
N SER A 169 -14.25 51.11 34.38
CA SER A 169 -14.31 49.81 33.70
C SER A 169 -13.22 49.64 32.63
N THR A 170 -12.40 48.60 32.78
CA THR A 170 -11.27 48.33 31.88
C THR A 170 -10.94 46.85 31.83
N TYR A 171 -10.33 46.39 30.74
CA TYR A 171 -9.99 44.98 30.59
C TYR A 171 -8.76 44.75 29.74
N ALA A 172 -8.04 43.69 30.07
CA ALA A 172 -6.98 43.11 29.26
C ALA A 172 -7.47 41.81 28.63
N THR A 173 -7.26 41.65 27.31
CA THR A 173 -7.67 40.47 26.55
C THR A 173 -6.45 39.71 26.06
N SER A 174 -6.42 38.40 26.28
CA SER A 174 -5.33 37.53 25.82
C SER A 174 -5.26 37.47 24.29
N PRO A 175 -4.12 37.06 23.72
CA PRO A 175 -4.08 36.49 22.37
C PRO A 175 -5.11 35.37 22.19
N VAL A 176 -5.42 35.07 20.92
CA VAL A 176 -6.20 33.90 20.55
C VAL A 176 -5.35 32.65 20.77
N ILE A 177 -5.95 31.62 21.39
CA ILE A 177 -5.37 30.29 21.56
C ILE A 177 -6.40 29.27 21.06
N ASP A 178 -5.94 28.21 20.43
CA ASP A 178 -6.78 27.09 20.03
C ASP A 178 -6.87 26.06 21.17
N PHE A 179 -8.07 25.90 21.75
CA PHE A 179 -8.35 24.84 22.71
C PHE A 179 -9.35 23.82 22.16
N SER A 180 -9.54 23.75 20.85
CA SER A 180 -10.37 22.72 20.24
C SER A 180 -9.78 21.33 20.48
N GLY A 181 -10.63 20.34 20.71
CA GLY A 181 -10.20 18.97 21.01
C GLY A 181 -9.65 18.74 22.43
N VAL A 182 -9.48 19.77 23.26
CA VAL A 182 -9.06 19.63 24.66
C VAL A 182 -10.26 19.28 25.54
N SER A 183 -10.15 18.24 26.37
CA SER A 183 -11.23 17.79 27.27
C SER A 183 -11.36 18.61 28.56
N ALA A 184 -10.26 19.18 29.04
CA ALA A 184 -10.20 20.11 30.16
C ALA A 184 -8.95 20.99 30.06
N MET A 185 -9.09 22.29 30.35
CA MET A 185 -7.96 23.22 30.34
C MET A 185 -7.83 23.91 31.72
N PRO A 186 -6.84 23.54 32.54
CA PRO A 186 -6.51 24.25 33.76
C PRO A 186 -6.04 25.68 33.46
N PHE A 187 -6.62 26.66 34.15
CA PHE A 187 -6.25 28.07 34.14
C PHE A 187 -5.71 28.46 35.51
N HIS A 188 -4.58 29.16 35.49
CA HIS A 188 -3.88 29.63 36.66
C HIS A 188 -3.53 31.11 36.49
N ALA A 189 -3.59 31.88 37.57
CA ALA A 189 -3.12 33.26 37.60
C ALA A 189 -2.77 33.68 39.02
N TRP A 190 -1.71 34.46 39.18
CA TRP A 190 -1.45 35.19 40.41
C TRP A 190 -2.30 36.46 40.43
N VAL A 191 -2.97 36.75 41.55
CA VAL A 191 -3.84 37.93 41.69
C VAL A 191 -3.50 38.71 42.96
N HIS A 192 -3.51 40.04 42.82
CA HIS A 192 -3.28 40.97 43.91
C HIS A 192 -4.18 42.21 43.82
N GLU A 193 -4.92 42.49 44.89
CA GLU A 193 -5.63 43.77 45.03
C GLU A 193 -4.67 44.89 45.48
N GLY A 194 -4.95 46.12 45.06
CA GLY A 194 -4.24 47.31 45.48
C GLY A 194 -4.31 47.53 46.99
N ARG A 195 -3.29 48.16 47.56
CA ARG A 195 -3.22 48.49 49.00
C ARG A 195 -2.23 49.61 49.25
N SER A 196 -2.36 50.33 50.36
CA SER A 196 -1.46 51.43 50.74
C SER A 196 0.02 51.13 50.44
N GLY A 197 0.62 51.91 49.52
CA GLY A 197 1.97 51.69 48.98
C GLY A 197 2.04 50.92 47.65
N CYS A 198 0.91 50.42 47.16
CA CYS A 198 0.73 49.54 46.01
C CYS A 198 -0.58 49.82 45.24
N GLY A 199 -0.93 51.10 45.09
CA GLY A 199 -2.26 51.48 44.61
C GLY A 199 -3.30 51.52 45.73
N GLU A 200 -4.44 52.14 45.44
CA GLU A 200 -5.59 52.21 46.36
C GLU A 200 -6.39 50.89 46.25
N THR A 201 -7.07 50.49 47.33
CA THR A 201 -7.74 49.19 47.43
C THR A 201 -9.13 49.27 46.81
N PRO A 202 -9.50 48.34 45.89
CA PRO A 202 -10.85 48.33 45.31
C PRO A 202 -11.97 48.33 46.37
N ASP A 203 -12.92 49.25 46.20
CA ASP A 203 -14.12 49.38 47.01
C ASP A 203 -15.20 48.36 46.61
N GLY A 204 -16.27 48.29 47.42
CA GLY A 204 -17.42 47.42 47.15
C GLY A 204 -18.06 47.69 45.78
N GLY A 205 -18.04 46.69 44.90
CA GLY A 205 -18.59 46.77 43.54
C GLY A 205 -17.56 47.07 42.43
N GLU A 206 -16.28 47.17 42.78
CA GLU A 206 -15.14 47.38 41.86
C GLU A 206 -14.41 46.06 41.60
N ASP A 207 -15.19 45.09 41.13
CA ASP A 207 -14.78 43.68 41.05
C ASP A 207 -13.82 43.40 39.89
N LEU A 208 -12.93 42.41 40.09
CA LEU A 208 -12.13 41.82 39.03
C LEU A 208 -12.78 40.52 38.55
N GLN A 209 -13.08 40.43 37.26
CA GLN A 209 -13.67 39.26 36.64
C GLN A 209 -12.70 38.59 35.69
N PHE A 210 -12.61 37.26 35.78
CA PHE A 210 -12.05 36.44 34.72
C PHE A 210 -13.18 35.94 33.83
N GLN A 211 -13.03 36.21 32.54
CA GLN A 211 -14.00 35.91 31.51
C GLN A 211 -13.35 35.10 30.40
N TYR A 212 -14.14 34.26 29.74
CA TYR A 212 -13.76 33.58 28.51
C TYR A 212 -14.68 34.02 27.38
N LYS A 213 -14.17 33.94 26.15
CA LYS A 213 -14.97 34.18 24.94
C LYS A 213 -15.57 32.84 24.50
N THR A 214 -16.87 32.82 24.23
CA THR A 214 -17.55 31.65 23.64
C THR A 214 -17.28 31.59 22.13
N ALA A 215 -17.53 30.44 21.51
CA ALA A 215 -17.42 30.26 20.05
C ALA A 215 -18.32 31.23 19.26
N SER A 216 -19.43 31.67 19.86
CA SER A 216 -20.33 32.71 19.32
C SER A 216 -19.84 34.14 19.52
N GLY A 217 -18.65 34.34 20.09
CA GLY A 217 -18.03 35.65 20.32
C GLY A 217 -18.52 36.38 21.57
N THR A 218 -19.27 35.73 22.47
CA THR A 218 -19.79 36.35 23.69
C THR A 218 -18.83 36.16 24.86
N TRP A 219 -18.58 37.23 25.62
CA TRP A 219 -17.75 37.14 26.83
C TRP A 219 -18.59 36.69 28.02
N THR A 220 -18.15 35.62 28.68
CA THR A 220 -18.84 35.01 29.84
C THR A 220 -17.90 34.94 31.03
N THR A 221 -18.36 35.35 32.21
CA THR A 221 -17.57 35.30 33.45
C THR A 221 -17.52 33.89 34.00
N PHE A 222 -16.33 33.41 34.36
CA PHE A 222 -16.12 32.14 35.04
C PHE A 222 -15.60 32.30 36.47
N ASN A 223 -15.07 33.49 36.82
CA ASN A 223 -14.71 33.81 38.19
C ASN A 223 -14.81 35.32 38.47
N THR A 224 -15.16 35.68 39.71
CA THR A 224 -15.22 37.08 40.17
C THR A 224 -14.51 37.21 41.53
N PHE A 225 -13.61 38.17 41.63
CA PHE A 225 -13.03 38.65 42.88
C PHE A 225 -13.70 39.96 43.27
N SER A 226 -14.35 39.98 44.45
CA SER A 226 -15.13 41.14 44.88
C SER A 226 -14.26 42.21 45.55
N GLY A 227 -14.43 43.47 45.13
CA GLY A 227 -13.85 44.63 45.83
C GLY A 227 -14.51 44.88 47.19
N GLY A 228 -13.79 45.51 48.12
CA GLY A 228 -14.30 45.89 49.45
C GLY A 228 -14.57 44.73 50.44
N GLY A 229 -14.14 43.51 50.12
CA GLY A 229 -14.33 42.28 50.94
C GLY A 229 -13.17 41.93 51.88
N SER A 230 -13.15 40.69 52.38
CA SER A 230 -11.98 40.14 53.12
C SER A 230 -10.79 40.04 52.16
N GLN A 231 -9.67 40.67 52.53
CA GLN A 231 -8.51 40.94 51.67
C GLN A 231 -8.02 39.73 50.86
N THR A 232 -7.87 39.90 49.56
CA THR A 232 -7.18 38.97 48.67
C THR A 232 -5.68 39.30 48.59
N SER A 233 -4.93 38.97 49.64
CA SER A 233 -3.46 39.17 49.61
C SER A 233 -2.77 38.06 48.81
N ASN A 234 -1.91 38.43 47.85
CA ASN A 234 -0.99 37.58 47.05
C ASN A 234 -1.41 36.11 46.99
N PHE A 235 -2.33 35.75 46.10
CA PHE A 235 -2.78 34.36 46.01
C PHE A 235 -2.76 33.86 44.57
N GLN A 236 -2.49 32.56 44.45
CA GLN A 236 -2.58 31.84 43.18
C GLN A 236 -4.01 31.36 42.99
N TYR A 237 -4.67 31.83 41.95
CA TYR A 237 -5.94 31.31 41.48
C TYR A 237 -5.70 30.13 40.55
N MET A 238 -6.48 29.05 40.72
CA MET A 238 -6.43 27.86 39.86
C MET A 238 -7.85 27.34 39.65
N THR A 239 -8.22 27.03 38.41
CA THR A 239 -9.51 26.42 38.05
C THR A 239 -9.40 25.69 36.72
N ASN A 240 -10.44 24.99 36.28
CA ASN A 240 -10.57 24.58 34.89
C ASN A 240 -11.45 25.58 34.14
N LEU A 241 -11.09 25.88 32.88
CA LEU A 241 -11.95 26.63 31.99
C LEU A 241 -13.25 25.84 31.73
N PRO A 242 -14.41 26.53 31.64
CA PRO A 242 -15.66 25.90 31.24
C PRO A 242 -15.58 25.31 29.83
N PRO A 243 -16.30 24.21 29.50
CA PRO A 243 -16.26 23.58 28.17
C PRO A 243 -16.59 24.53 27.01
N ALA A 244 -17.45 25.53 27.23
CA ALA A 244 -17.79 26.53 26.22
C ALA A 244 -16.64 27.50 25.87
N ALA A 245 -15.53 27.45 26.61
CA ALA A 245 -14.29 28.17 26.37
C ALA A 245 -13.28 27.37 25.55
N LEU A 246 -13.56 26.11 25.17
CA LEU A 246 -12.62 25.20 24.52
C LEU A 246 -12.93 25.10 23.02
N HIS A 247 -12.29 25.93 22.21
CA HIS A 247 -12.51 26.00 20.76
C HIS A 247 -11.36 26.70 20.04
N THR A 248 -11.40 26.76 18.71
CA THR A 248 -10.31 27.28 17.85
C THR A 248 -9.96 28.75 18.07
N ASN A 249 -10.91 29.55 18.56
CA ASN A 249 -10.71 31.00 18.79
C ASN A 249 -10.77 31.40 20.26
N SER A 250 -10.30 30.53 21.17
CA SER A 250 -10.41 30.74 22.62
C SER A 250 -9.59 31.95 23.07
N GLN A 251 -10.18 32.73 23.97
CA GLN A 251 -9.54 33.89 24.59
C GLN A 251 -10.04 34.04 26.03
N VAL A 252 -9.18 34.56 26.89
CA VAL A 252 -9.56 35.02 28.23
C VAL A 252 -9.44 36.52 28.35
N ARG A 253 -10.23 37.09 29.26
CA ARG A 253 -10.28 38.52 29.53
C ARG A 253 -10.31 38.76 31.03
N ILE A 254 -9.42 39.65 31.47
CA ILE A 254 -9.32 40.13 32.84
C ILE A 254 -10.05 41.47 32.86
N HIS A 255 -11.22 41.53 33.47
CA HIS A 255 -12.13 42.68 33.39
C HIS A 255 -12.41 43.26 34.78
N GLN A 256 -11.94 44.47 35.01
CA GLN A 256 -12.40 45.28 36.14
C GLN A 256 -13.74 45.92 35.79
N THR A 257 -14.77 45.61 36.59
CA THR A 257 -16.15 45.98 36.28
C THR A 257 -16.39 47.47 36.41
N SER A 258 -15.79 48.10 37.42
CA SER A 258 -15.93 49.51 37.77
C SER A 258 -14.73 50.00 38.57
N GLY A 259 -14.68 51.32 38.77
CA GLY A 259 -13.84 51.95 39.77
C GLY A 259 -14.03 53.46 39.83
N SER A 260 -13.47 54.04 40.86
CA SER A 260 -13.55 55.42 41.29
C SER A 260 -12.49 56.31 40.62
N SER A 261 -12.96 57.43 40.07
CA SER A 261 -12.12 58.51 39.54
C SER A 261 -11.13 58.04 38.46
N THR A 262 -9.90 58.57 38.46
CA THR A 262 -8.84 58.30 37.46
C THR A 262 -7.58 57.70 38.09
N CYS A 263 -7.63 57.28 39.36
CA CYS A 263 -6.45 57.11 40.19
C CYS A 263 -6.36 55.81 41.00
N CYS A 264 -7.43 55.05 41.14
CA CYS A 264 -7.68 54.27 42.35
C CYS A 264 -8.14 52.84 42.02
N ASP A 265 -8.44 51.99 43.01
CA ASP A 265 -9.07 50.67 42.81
C ASP A 265 -8.24 49.69 41.97
N TYR A 266 -7.00 49.44 42.40
CA TYR A 266 -6.05 48.68 41.61
C TYR A 266 -6.29 47.18 41.73
N TRP A 267 -6.16 46.48 40.62
CA TRP A 267 -5.91 45.05 40.59
C TRP A 267 -4.65 44.77 39.78
N PHE A 268 -3.90 43.77 40.22
CA PHE A 268 -2.76 43.24 39.51
C PHE A 268 -2.94 41.75 39.27
N VAL A 269 -2.57 41.31 38.07
CA VAL A 269 -2.61 39.91 37.65
C VAL A 269 -1.29 39.56 36.99
N ASP A 270 -0.69 38.46 37.42
CA ASP A 270 0.61 38.00 36.98
C ASP A 270 0.61 36.47 36.79
N ASP A 271 1.66 35.91 36.17
CA ASP A 271 1.83 34.46 35.94
C ASP A 271 0.57 33.76 35.42
N VAL A 272 -0.08 34.37 34.43
CA VAL A 272 -1.28 33.78 33.81
C VAL A 272 -0.83 32.58 32.99
N HIS A 273 -1.24 31.37 33.37
CA HIS A 273 -0.94 30.19 32.59
C HIS A 273 -2.10 29.23 32.39
N PHE A 274 -2.13 28.63 31.21
CA PHE A 274 -2.89 27.42 30.94
C PHE A 274 -1.98 26.24 31.18
N ALA A 275 -2.42 25.14 31.80
CA ALA A 275 -1.57 23.96 31.98
C ALA A 275 -2.05 22.83 31.06
N THR A 276 -1.48 22.70 29.86
CA THR A 276 -1.78 21.56 28.99
C THR A 276 -1.07 20.30 29.51
N PRO A 277 -1.59 19.09 29.21
CA PRO A 277 -0.82 17.88 29.42
C PRO A 277 0.54 18.00 28.71
N PRO A 278 1.63 17.48 29.29
CA PRO A 278 2.95 17.52 28.66
C PRO A 278 3.05 16.61 27.43
N SER A 279 1.97 15.98 26.99
CA SER A 279 1.93 15.15 25.80
C SER A 279 0.59 15.31 25.08
N ALA A 280 0.57 15.04 23.77
CA ALA A 280 -0.64 15.10 22.97
C ALA A 280 -0.77 13.86 22.09
N ASP A 281 -2.01 13.41 21.88
CA ASP A 281 -2.32 12.23 21.08
C ASP A 281 -3.26 12.57 19.92
N TRP A 282 -3.05 11.89 18.80
CA TRP A 282 -3.99 11.85 17.69
C TRP A 282 -4.15 10.42 17.21
N THR A 283 -5.39 9.99 16.98
CA THR A 283 -5.68 8.71 16.34
C THR A 283 -6.44 8.95 15.06
N SER A 284 -5.96 8.38 13.97
CA SER A 284 -6.54 8.56 12.64
C SER A 284 -7.95 7.95 12.50
N PRO A 285 -8.71 8.40 11.49
CA PRO A 285 -9.74 7.59 10.87
C PRO A 285 -9.19 6.24 10.36
N THR A 286 -10.07 5.30 9.99
CA THR A 286 -9.62 4.00 9.47
C THR A 286 -9.10 4.08 8.04
N ILE A 287 -8.08 3.27 7.74
CA ILE A 287 -7.59 2.96 6.41
C ILE A 287 -7.85 1.47 6.19
N GLY A 288 -8.60 1.07 5.16
CA GLY A 288 -8.96 -0.35 5.01
C GLY A 288 -9.75 -0.71 3.76
N PHE A 289 -10.06 -2.00 3.66
CA PHE A 289 -10.72 -2.62 2.50
C PHE A 289 -12.25 -2.52 2.56
N GLY A 290 -12.81 -2.18 3.72
CA GLY A 290 -14.23 -2.17 3.97
C GLY A 290 -14.90 -0.94 3.35
N ALA A 291 -16.13 -1.10 2.87
CA ALA A 291 -16.93 0.01 2.34
C ALA A 291 -17.22 1.12 3.38
N SER A 292 -17.07 0.82 4.67
CA SER A 292 -17.21 1.75 5.79
C SER A 292 -15.88 2.36 6.26
N ASP A 293 -14.74 1.95 5.70
CA ASP A 293 -13.47 2.59 6.02
C ASP A 293 -13.43 4.01 5.48
N PHE A 294 -12.77 4.91 6.22
CA PHE A 294 -12.68 6.32 5.85
C PHE A 294 -11.79 6.49 4.62
N GLN A 295 -10.55 6.01 4.68
CA GLN A 295 -9.70 5.84 3.51
C GLN A 295 -9.86 4.43 2.99
N LYS A 296 -10.49 4.31 1.83
CA LYS A 296 -10.68 3.03 1.16
C LYS A 296 -9.44 2.74 0.32
N VAL A 297 -8.94 1.52 0.46
CA VAL A 297 -7.89 0.94 -0.39
C VAL A 297 -8.34 -0.44 -0.83
N ASN A 298 -7.81 -0.97 -1.93
CA ASN A 298 -8.23 -2.30 -2.37
C ASN A 298 -7.60 -3.40 -1.51
N ALA A 299 -8.29 -4.53 -1.40
CA ALA A 299 -7.77 -5.69 -0.68
C ALA A 299 -6.50 -6.23 -1.35
N GLY A 300 -5.42 -6.31 -0.58
CA GLY A 300 -4.12 -6.82 -1.02
C GLY A 300 -3.02 -6.50 -0.01
N PRO A 301 -1.76 -6.87 -0.30
CA PRO A 301 -0.61 -6.53 0.52
C PRO A 301 -0.52 -5.02 0.78
N TRP A 302 -0.33 -4.67 2.04
CA TRP A 302 -0.14 -3.28 2.46
C TRP A 302 1.13 -2.69 1.83
N ALA A 303 1.06 -1.47 1.35
CA ALA A 303 2.26 -0.65 1.11
C ALA A 303 2.76 -0.07 2.44
N PRO A 304 4.06 0.27 2.56
CA PRO A 304 4.52 1.12 3.65
C PRO A 304 3.78 2.46 3.64
N LEU A 305 3.52 3.03 4.83
CA LEU A 305 3.12 4.42 4.94
C LEU A 305 4.37 5.30 5.01
N TYR A 306 4.26 6.54 4.59
CA TYR A 306 5.31 7.54 4.73
C TYR A 306 4.79 8.76 5.50
N LEU A 307 5.48 9.09 6.59
CA LEU A 307 5.15 10.19 7.48
C LEU A 307 6.09 11.37 7.22
N ASP A 308 5.58 12.45 6.64
CA ASP A 308 6.30 13.72 6.54
C ASP A 308 5.95 14.59 7.76
N ALA A 309 6.92 14.79 8.63
CA ALA A 309 6.78 15.53 9.87
C ALA A 309 8.09 16.26 10.19
N ALA A 310 8.03 17.34 10.97
CA ALA A 310 9.18 18.01 11.58
C ALA A 310 9.16 17.80 13.09
N VAL A 311 10.21 17.20 13.65
CA VAL A 311 10.34 16.98 15.10
C VAL A 311 11.36 17.97 15.68
N PRO A 312 10.95 18.89 16.59
CA PRO A 312 11.89 19.83 17.19
C PRO A 312 12.91 19.10 18.06
N ALA A 313 14.14 19.65 18.14
CA ALA A 313 15.22 19.04 18.90
C ALA A 313 14.83 18.83 20.39
N GLY A 314 14.86 17.58 20.82
CA GLY A 314 14.49 17.17 22.19
C GLY A 314 12.99 16.96 22.41
N GLY A 315 12.15 17.13 21.40
CA GLY A 315 10.76 16.67 21.40
C GLY A 315 10.65 15.24 20.87
N GLU A 316 9.48 14.63 21.04
CA GLU A 316 9.21 13.26 20.59
C GLU A 316 7.97 13.20 19.69
N LEU A 317 8.04 12.31 18.70
CA LEU A 317 6.92 11.88 17.87
C LEU A 317 6.99 10.36 17.79
N ASN A 318 6.07 9.67 18.44
CA ASN A 318 5.96 8.22 18.40
C ASN A 318 4.71 7.84 17.61
N TRP A 319 4.82 6.83 16.76
CA TRP A 319 3.70 6.28 16.00
C TRP A 319 3.42 4.84 16.44
N THR A 320 2.16 4.43 16.36
CA THR A 320 1.72 3.05 16.60
C THR A 320 0.58 2.72 15.64
N ILE A 321 0.62 1.54 15.03
CA ILE A 321 -0.49 1.04 14.21
C ILE A 321 -1.46 0.27 15.11
N LEU A 322 -2.73 0.64 15.01
CA LEU A 322 -3.83 -0.03 15.67
C LEU A 322 -4.61 -0.86 14.66
N ASP A 323 -5.12 -2.00 15.08
CA ASP A 323 -6.11 -2.74 14.31
C ASP A 323 -7.42 -1.93 14.27
N GLY A 324 -7.91 -1.64 13.07
CA GLY A 324 -9.05 -0.75 12.84
C GLY A 324 -10.37 -1.28 13.40
N ILE A 325 -10.47 -2.59 13.62
CA ILE A 325 -11.66 -3.25 14.16
C ILE A 325 -11.64 -3.26 15.69
N THR A 326 -10.52 -3.65 16.29
CA THR A 326 -10.39 -3.82 17.75
C THR A 326 -9.87 -2.58 18.48
N ASN A 327 -9.30 -1.61 17.74
CA ASN A 327 -8.56 -0.45 18.24
C ASN A 327 -7.42 -0.83 19.22
N GLN A 328 -6.89 -2.04 19.12
CA GLN A 328 -5.72 -2.46 19.90
C GLN A 328 -4.44 -2.27 19.09
N PRO A 329 -3.31 -1.92 19.74
CA PRO A 329 -2.01 -1.89 19.08
C PRO A 329 -1.67 -3.23 18.44
N ILE A 330 -1.18 -3.20 17.20
CA ILE A 330 -0.65 -4.38 16.52
C ILE A 330 0.79 -4.59 16.98
N GLU A 331 1.11 -5.80 17.43
CA GLU A 331 2.40 -6.11 18.03
C GLU A 331 3.56 -5.77 17.09
N GLY A 332 4.48 -4.95 17.60
CA GLY A 332 5.68 -4.52 16.90
C GLY A 332 5.53 -3.39 15.89
N PHE A 333 4.30 -2.97 15.55
CA PHE A 333 4.06 -1.83 14.68
C PHE A 333 4.03 -0.52 15.46
N HIS A 334 5.17 -0.17 16.03
CA HIS A 334 5.43 1.11 16.70
C HIS A 334 6.84 1.59 16.37
N GLY A 335 7.05 2.89 16.47
CA GLY A 335 8.36 3.52 16.23
C GLY A 335 8.31 5.02 16.51
N SER A 336 9.37 5.72 16.16
CA SER A 336 9.54 7.14 16.42
C SER A 336 10.05 7.92 15.22
N GLY A 337 9.79 9.23 15.20
CA GLY A 337 10.21 10.14 14.16
C GLY A 337 9.35 10.12 12.89
N ALA A 338 9.86 10.80 11.87
CA ALA A 338 9.30 10.84 10.51
C ALA A 338 9.86 9.69 9.64
N GLY A 339 9.32 9.52 8.45
CA GLY A 339 9.79 8.56 7.44
C GLY A 339 8.89 7.33 7.29
N TRP A 340 9.49 6.20 6.93
CA TRP A 340 8.78 4.98 6.59
C TRP A 340 8.18 4.29 7.82
N ILE A 341 6.89 4.00 7.75
CA ILE A 341 6.19 3.11 8.68
C ILE A 341 6.00 1.76 7.97
N PRO A 342 6.56 0.65 8.51
CA PRO A 342 6.70 -0.63 7.80
C PRO A 342 5.40 -1.46 7.75
N THR A 343 4.27 -0.85 7.38
CA THR A 343 2.95 -1.52 7.27
C THR A 343 2.92 -2.65 6.25
N ASN A 344 3.84 -2.70 5.30
CA ASN A 344 4.02 -3.84 4.37
C ASN A 344 4.34 -5.16 5.06
N ALA A 345 4.78 -5.17 6.32
CA ALA A 345 4.94 -6.40 7.09
C ALA A 345 3.62 -6.95 7.67
N LEU A 346 2.51 -6.21 7.58
CA LEU A 346 1.22 -6.66 8.08
C LEU A 346 0.69 -7.83 7.23
N ASP A 347 0.16 -8.84 7.91
CA ASP A 347 -0.68 -9.84 7.25
C ASP A 347 -2.03 -9.19 6.91
N TRP A 348 -2.17 -8.80 5.65
CA TRP A 348 -3.37 -8.15 5.13
C TRP A 348 -4.61 -9.05 5.16
N THR A 349 -4.46 -10.37 5.30
CA THR A 349 -5.60 -11.28 5.48
C THR A 349 -6.13 -11.29 6.91
N GLN A 350 -5.30 -10.90 7.90
CA GLN A 350 -5.71 -10.75 9.29
C GLN A 350 -6.11 -9.32 9.64
N HIS A 351 -5.34 -8.33 9.16
CA HIS A 351 -5.57 -6.91 9.41
C HIS A 351 -6.07 -6.23 8.13
N THR A 352 -7.40 -6.21 7.96
CA THR A 352 -8.07 -5.63 6.79
C THR A 352 -8.43 -4.15 6.93
N SER A 353 -8.26 -3.60 8.14
CA SER A 353 -8.45 -2.19 8.46
C SER A 353 -7.46 -1.82 9.57
N ILE A 354 -6.83 -0.65 9.45
CA ILE A 354 -5.85 -0.12 10.40
C ILE A 354 -6.15 1.33 10.76
N LYS A 355 -5.55 1.80 11.86
CA LYS A 355 -5.43 3.22 12.21
C LYS A 355 -4.00 3.54 12.60
N VAL A 356 -3.62 4.80 12.46
CA VAL A 356 -2.35 5.33 12.93
C VAL A 356 -2.60 6.16 14.19
N HIS A 357 -1.86 5.87 15.24
CA HIS A 357 -1.86 6.63 16.48
C HIS A 357 -0.53 7.37 16.61
N PHE A 358 -0.60 8.69 16.78
CA PHE A 358 0.54 9.56 17.05
C PHE A 358 0.52 10.03 18.51
N TYR A 359 1.69 9.94 19.14
CA TYR A 359 1.98 10.42 20.49
C TYR A 359 3.09 11.47 20.39
N LEU A 360 2.84 12.67 20.89
CA LEU A 360 3.74 13.82 20.78
C LEU A 360 4.16 14.29 22.18
N GLU A 361 5.46 14.52 22.37
CA GLU A 361 6.00 15.22 23.53
C GLU A 361 6.73 16.50 23.11
N PRO A 362 6.63 17.58 23.90
CA PRO A 362 7.24 18.84 23.55
C PRO A 362 8.75 18.81 23.76
N ALA A 363 9.45 19.53 22.91
CA ALA A 363 10.84 19.86 23.14
C ALA A 363 11.01 20.71 24.41
N PRO A 364 12.24 20.82 24.96
CA PRO A 364 12.51 21.67 26.13
C PRO A 364 12.11 23.15 25.97
N ASP A 365 11.92 23.61 24.74
CA ASP A 365 11.45 24.96 24.40
C ASP A 365 9.92 25.07 24.22
N GLY A 366 9.18 23.99 24.46
CA GLY A 366 7.71 23.93 24.39
C GLY A 366 7.14 23.70 22.99
N ARG A 367 7.98 23.52 21.96
CA ARG A 367 7.48 23.21 20.61
C ARG A 367 7.12 21.73 20.48
N MET A 368 6.01 21.44 19.80
CA MET A 368 5.62 20.07 19.40
C MET A 368 6.16 19.71 18.04
N ALA A 369 6.16 18.41 17.75
CA ALA A 369 6.25 17.92 16.38
C ALA A 369 5.08 18.46 15.52
N SER A 370 5.37 18.71 14.25
CA SER A 370 4.42 19.15 13.23
C SER A 370 4.34 18.07 12.16
N ILE A 371 3.15 17.53 11.91
CA ILE A 371 2.90 16.48 10.92
C ILE A 371 2.23 17.13 9.71
N TYR A 372 2.89 17.06 8.57
CA TYR A 372 2.48 17.75 7.35
C TYR A 372 1.74 16.82 6.41
N SER A 373 2.20 15.57 6.28
CA SER A 373 1.46 14.58 5.52
C SER A 373 1.68 13.14 5.99
N LEU A 374 0.67 12.31 5.74
CA LEU A 374 0.78 10.86 5.78
C LEU A 374 0.36 10.32 4.41
N SER A 375 1.27 9.69 3.68
CA SER A 375 0.98 9.04 2.40
C SER A 375 1.03 7.52 2.51
N GLY A 376 0.34 6.84 1.61
CA GLY A 376 0.27 5.39 1.63
C GLY A 376 -0.28 4.78 0.35
N ASP A 377 -0.54 3.47 0.41
CA ASP A 377 -1.11 2.69 -0.70
C ASP A 377 -0.30 2.83 -2.01
N GLY A 378 1.03 2.80 -1.90
CA GLY A 378 1.97 2.90 -3.03
C GLY A 378 2.46 4.32 -3.34
N LEU A 379 1.95 5.34 -2.63
CA LEU A 379 2.34 6.75 -2.81
C LEU A 379 3.30 7.23 -1.70
N TYR A 380 4.39 7.87 -2.12
CA TYR A 380 5.34 8.62 -1.31
C TYR A 380 5.13 10.11 -1.53
N ALA A 381 4.91 10.89 -0.48
CA ALA A 381 4.80 12.35 -0.55
C ALA A 381 5.84 13.03 0.36
N SER A 382 6.49 14.07 -0.14
CA SER A 382 7.43 14.89 0.63
C SER A 382 7.30 16.37 0.28
N GLN A 383 7.29 17.22 1.31
CA GLN A 383 7.23 18.68 1.25
C GLN A 383 8.50 19.33 1.84
N PHE A 384 9.60 18.57 1.96
CA PHE A 384 10.90 19.05 2.42
C PHE A 384 10.89 19.77 3.77
N GLN A 385 10.06 19.32 4.73
CA GLN A 385 9.87 19.98 6.02
C GLN A 385 11.05 19.78 6.98
N GLN A 386 11.80 18.71 6.78
CA GLN A 386 13.13 18.49 7.37
C GLN A 386 14.20 18.52 6.29
N ASP A 387 15.47 18.54 6.71
CA ASP A 387 16.59 18.43 5.78
C ASP A 387 16.46 17.14 4.96
N PRO A 388 16.28 17.24 3.62
CA PRO A 388 16.03 16.07 2.80
C PRO A 388 17.21 15.12 2.73
N THR A 389 18.44 15.57 3.04
CA THR A 389 19.60 14.69 3.12
C THR A 389 19.52 13.70 4.27
N GLU A 390 18.83 14.06 5.36
CA GLU A 390 18.53 13.15 6.48
C GLU A 390 17.48 12.09 6.09
N LEU A 391 16.70 12.35 5.03
CA LEU A 391 15.67 11.48 4.48
C LEU A 391 16.11 10.77 3.18
N GLY A 392 17.41 10.74 2.90
CA GLY A 392 18.01 9.97 1.81
C GLY A 392 18.07 10.65 0.45
N TRP A 393 17.70 11.93 0.36
CA TRP A 393 17.91 12.71 -0.86
C TRP A 393 19.38 13.07 -1.05
N THR A 394 19.79 13.20 -2.30
CA THR A 394 21.17 13.61 -2.64
C THR A 394 21.15 14.94 -3.39
N LEU A 395 21.86 15.93 -2.83
CA LEU A 395 22.08 17.24 -3.45
C LEU A 395 23.43 17.21 -4.19
N GLY A 396 23.41 17.52 -5.49
CA GLY A 396 24.57 17.59 -6.36
C GLY A 396 24.96 19.02 -6.71
N GLY A 397 26.26 19.26 -6.87
CA GLY A 397 26.80 20.59 -7.14
C GLY A 397 26.75 21.49 -5.90
N ASN A 398 26.25 22.71 -6.06
CA ASN A 398 26.01 23.71 -5.02
C ASN A 398 24.53 23.82 -4.63
N ALA A 399 23.69 22.84 -4.97
CA ALA A 399 22.32 22.77 -4.48
C ALA A 399 22.30 22.84 -2.94
N TYR A 400 21.30 23.52 -2.39
CA TYR A 400 21.16 23.70 -0.95
C TYR A 400 19.71 23.61 -0.50
N TYR A 401 19.51 23.12 0.71
CA TYR A 401 18.21 23.10 1.37
C TYR A 401 17.95 24.45 2.05
N ALA A 402 16.81 25.05 1.74
CA ALA A 402 16.28 26.24 2.37
C ALA A 402 15.13 25.83 3.32
N PRO A 403 15.38 25.71 4.63
CA PRO A 403 14.34 25.37 5.59
C PRO A 403 13.31 26.50 5.74
N PHE A 404 12.16 26.18 6.34
CA PHE A 404 11.19 27.19 6.73
C PHE A 404 11.85 28.28 7.60
N ALA A 405 11.70 29.54 7.19
CA ALA A 405 12.20 30.70 7.91
C ALA A 405 11.03 31.54 8.45
N PRO A 406 10.91 31.76 9.77
CA PRO A 406 9.84 32.58 10.35
C PRO A 406 9.81 34.02 9.82
N GLU A 407 10.95 34.58 9.38
CA GLU A 407 11.00 35.88 8.69
C GLU A 407 10.35 35.89 7.29
N HIS A 408 10.11 34.72 6.70
CA HIS A 408 9.51 34.53 5.38
C HIS A 408 8.33 33.53 5.43
N PRO A 409 7.24 33.85 6.16
CA PRO A 409 6.18 32.90 6.51
C PRO A 409 5.38 32.36 5.31
N ASN A 410 5.51 32.97 4.12
CA ASN A 410 4.80 32.55 2.91
C ASN A 410 5.69 31.74 1.94
N THR A 411 6.93 31.43 2.33
CA THR A 411 7.84 30.65 1.48
C THR A 411 7.92 29.24 2.04
N PRO A 412 7.42 28.22 1.33
CA PRO A 412 7.56 26.84 1.78
C PRO A 412 9.04 26.45 1.82
N PRO A 413 9.43 25.48 2.66
CA PRO A 413 10.72 24.84 2.54
C PRO A 413 10.97 24.38 1.10
N SER A 414 12.21 24.50 0.66
CA SER A 414 12.56 24.10 -0.70
C SER A 414 14.01 23.68 -0.80
N VAL A 415 14.30 22.85 -1.79
CA VAL A 415 15.68 22.68 -2.26
C VAL A 415 15.87 23.60 -3.45
N ASN A 416 16.96 24.36 -3.42
CA ASN A 416 17.29 25.34 -4.44
C ASN A 416 18.62 24.98 -5.08
N GLY A 417 18.78 25.32 -6.36
CA GLY A 417 20.03 25.13 -7.07
C GLY A 417 20.12 25.96 -8.33
N SER A 418 21.27 25.89 -8.99
CA SER A 418 21.60 26.65 -10.18
C SER A 418 22.04 25.74 -11.34
N ASP A 419 22.67 26.31 -12.36
CA ASP A 419 23.14 25.58 -13.54
C ASP A 419 24.16 24.49 -13.16
N GLY A 420 23.89 23.26 -13.57
CA GLY A 420 24.71 22.08 -13.25
C GLY A 420 24.46 21.47 -11.85
N ASP A 421 23.61 22.08 -11.03
CA ASP A 421 23.19 21.51 -9.75
C ASP A 421 22.03 20.51 -9.94
N THR A 422 21.95 19.51 -9.06
CA THR A 422 20.92 18.46 -9.15
C THR A 422 20.33 18.11 -7.80
N LEU A 423 19.06 17.72 -7.78
CA LEU A 423 18.42 17.06 -6.64
C LEU A 423 17.97 15.67 -7.07
N LEU A 424 18.38 14.64 -6.32
CA LEU A 424 18.01 13.25 -6.55
C LEU A 424 17.16 12.73 -5.40
N SER A 425 15.99 12.17 -5.71
CA SER A 425 15.18 11.45 -4.73
C SER A 425 15.94 10.21 -4.23
N PRO A 426 15.62 9.67 -3.03
CA PRO A 426 15.96 8.30 -2.72
C PRO A 426 15.35 7.34 -3.77
N TRP A 427 15.88 6.12 -3.86
CA TRP A 427 15.22 5.06 -4.61
C TRP A 427 13.94 4.65 -3.87
N LEU A 428 12.79 4.82 -4.51
CA LEU A 428 11.54 4.27 -4.01
C LEU A 428 11.40 2.84 -4.53
N SER A 429 11.48 1.86 -3.64
CA SER A 429 11.23 0.46 -3.98
C SER A 429 9.75 0.11 -3.82
N THR A 430 9.25 -0.73 -4.71
CA THR A 430 7.89 -1.25 -4.64
C THR A 430 7.73 -2.28 -3.51
N SER A 431 6.50 -2.42 -3.00
CA SER A 431 6.09 -3.49 -2.09
C SER A 431 5.36 -4.64 -2.80
N GLY A 432 5.19 -4.56 -4.13
CA GLY A 432 4.44 -5.51 -4.96
C GLY A 432 4.86 -5.41 -6.43
N ALA A 433 4.28 -6.23 -7.31
CA ALA A 433 4.52 -6.07 -8.74
C ALA A 433 3.84 -4.80 -9.27
N VAL A 434 4.59 -3.94 -9.97
CA VAL A 434 4.15 -2.58 -10.31
C VAL A 434 3.31 -2.57 -11.59
N ALA A 435 2.08 -2.06 -11.51
CA ALA A 435 1.20 -1.86 -12.66
C ALA A 435 1.36 -0.48 -13.32
N SER A 436 1.63 0.55 -12.52
CA SER A 436 1.84 1.90 -13.03
C SER A 436 2.74 2.73 -12.11
N ALA A 437 3.32 3.78 -12.67
CA ALA A 437 4.03 4.79 -11.90
C ALA A 437 3.39 6.17 -12.11
N MET A 438 3.44 7.00 -11.08
CA MET A 438 3.04 8.40 -11.17
C MET A 438 4.07 9.32 -10.54
N VAL A 439 4.17 10.53 -11.06
CA VAL A 439 4.91 11.63 -10.46
C VAL A 439 4.01 12.85 -10.50
N THR A 440 4.04 13.63 -9.42
CA THR A 440 3.57 15.01 -9.31
C THR A 440 4.62 15.79 -8.52
N ALA A 441 4.89 17.03 -8.88
CA ALA A 441 5.90 17.83 -8.17
C ALA A 441 5.57 19.31 -8.18
N GLU A 442 6.01 20.00 -7.13
CA GLU A 442 5.98 21.45 -7.01
C GLU A 442 7.39 21.99 -7.18
N TYR A 443 7.65 22.68 -8.29
CA TYR A 443 8.97 23.23 -8.61
C TYR A 443 8.88 24.46 -9.50
N SER A 444 9.97 25.22 -9.55
CA SER A 444 10.16 26.35 -10.47
C SER A 444 11.51 26.24 -11.17
N ASP A 445 11.52 26.58 -12.46
CA ASP A 445 12.72 26.67 -13.31
C ASP A 445 13.62 25.42 -13.37
N ALA A 446 13.15 24.24 -12.91
CA ALA A 446 13.81 22.93 -13.05
C ALA A 446 13.24 22.10 -14.23
N ASN A 447 14.04 21.15 -14.71
CA ASN A 447 13.58 19.99 -15.47
C ASN A 447 13.47 18.80 -14.51
N ILE A 448 12.44 17.97 -14.70
CA ILE A 448 12.26 16.72 -13.98
C ILE A 448 12.52 15.51 -14.89
N SER A 449 13.23 14.51 -14.38
CA SER A 449 13.55 13.28 -15.11
C SER A 449 13.42 12.06 -14.20
N ILE A 450 13.18 10.89 -14.78
CA ILE A 450 13.03 9.62 -14.06
C ILE A 450 13.93 8.53 -14.64
N ARG A 451 14.16 7.48 -13.84
CA ARG A 451 14.74 6.21 -14.26
C ARG A 451 14.28 5.08 -13.33
N TYR A 452 14.35 3.83 -13.81
CA TYR A 452 13.93 2.63 -13.06
C TYR A 452 15.12 1.75 -12.66
N ALA A 453 16.27 1.91 -13.33
CA ALA A 453 17.53 1.30 -12.95
C ALA A 453 18.72 2.26 -13.02
N GLU A 454 19.80 1.94 -12.30
CA GLU A 454 20.97 2.81 -12.17
C GLU A 454 21.71 3.02 -13.51
N ASN A 455 21.71 1.99 -14.36
CA ASN A 455 22.35 1.98 -15.67
C ASN A 455 21.46 2.55 -16.79
N GLU A 456 20.20 2.89 -16.48
CA GLU A 456 19.31 3.53 -17.45
C GLU A 456 19.64 5.02 -17.59
N PRO A 457 19.54 5.58 -18.81
CA PRO A 457 19.60 7.01 -19.00
C PRO A 457 18.40 7.69 -18.33
N TRP A 458 18.62 8.90 -17.81
CA TRP A 458 17.52 9.75 -17.33
C TRP A 458 16.55 10.07 -18.48
N ALA A 459 15.26 9.82 -18.26
CA ALA A 459 14.18 10.16 -19.16
C ALA A 459 13.46 11.40 -18.63
N GLN A 460 13.51 12.51 -19.37
CA GLN A 460 12.82 13.74 -18.98
C GLN A 460 11.30 13.56 -19.11
N ILE A 461 10.55 14.04 -18.12
CA ILE A 461 9.09 13.95 -18.05
C ILE A 461 8.43 15.33 -17.94
N SER A 462 7.11 15.37 -18.08
CA SER A 462 6.28 16.55 -17.86
C SER A 462 5.19 16.21 -16.84
N GLU A 463 4.91 17.14 -15.93
CA GLU A 463 3.93 16.95 -14.85
C GLU A 463 2.49 17.35 -15.26
N PRO A 464 1.45 16.65 -14.76
CA PRO A 464 1.52 15.39 -14.00
C PRO A 464 1.95 14.23 -14.91
N PHE A 465 2.87 13.39 -14.42
CA PHE A 465 3.32 12.23 -15.17
C PHE A 465 2.63 10.94 -14.68
N SER A 466 2.17 10.12 -15.61
CA SER A 466 1.74 8.76 -15.34
C SER A 466 2.12 7.85 -16.49
N VAL A 467 2.53 6.62 -16.15
CA VAL A 467 2.85 5.58 -17.13
C VAL A 467 2.25 4.25 -16.70
N ASN A 468 1.62 3.58 -17.66
CA ASN A 468 1.20 2.20 -17.52
C ASN A 468 2.41 1.31 -17.80
N LEU A 469 2.71 0.40 -16.87
CA LEU A 469 3.86 -0.49 -16.93
C LEU A 469 3.46 -1.92 -17.32
N ALA A 470 2.32 -2.10 -17.97
CA ALA A 470 1.92 -3.37 -18.55
C ALA A 470 3.03 -3.92 -19.46
N GLN A 471 3.33 -5.21 -19.31
CA GLN A 471 4.46 -5.93 -19.92
C GLN A 471 5.86 -5.52 -19.42
N ALA A 472 5.94 -4.59 -18.46
CA ALA A 472 7.18 -4.17 -17.81
C ALA A 472 7.13 -4.39 -16.28
N GLU A 473 6.09 -5.07 -15.77
CA GLU A 473 5.79 -5.17 -14.33
C GLU A 473 6.87 -5.93 -13.55
N GLY A 474 7.49 -6.96 -14.16
CA GLY A 474 8.61 -7.70 -13.57
C GLY A 474 9.96 -6.99 -13.66
N THR A 475 10.08 -5.99 -14.56
CA THR A 475 11.33 -5.25 -14.80
C THR A 475 11.43 -3.94 -14.01
N THR A 476 10.32 -3.49 -13.40
CA THR A 476 10.24 -2.20 -12.71
C THR A 476 10.00 -2.38 -11.22
N GLY A 477 11.08 -2.49 -10.44
CA GLY A 477 11.01 -2.70 -8.99
C GLY A 477 11.27 -1.47 -8.14
N ARG A 478 11.74 -0.38 -8.76
CA ARG A 478 12.05 0.87 -8.08
C ARG A 478 12.05 2.02 -9.08
N ILE A 479 11.92 3.24 -8.57
CA ILE A 479 11.96 4.47 -9.35
C ILE A 479 12.81 5.52 -8.63
N GLN A 480 13.48 6.36 -9.39
CA GLN A 480 14.17 7.54 -8.90
C GLN A 480 13.82 8.76 -9.76
N VAL A 481 13.70 9.91 -9.12
CA VAL A 481 13.43 11.20 -9.74
C VAL A 481 14.65 12.11 -9.60
N GLN A 482 14.95 12.86 -10.66
CA GLN A 482 15.96 13.92 -10.67
C GLN A 482 15.33 15.25 -11.04
N PHE A 483 15.68 16.28 -10.29
CA PHE A 483 15.52 17.68 -10.69
C PHE A 483 16.89 18.23 -11.09
N SER A 484 16.95 18.91 -12.23
CA SER A 484 18.17 19.53 -12.75
C SER A 484 17.83 20.65 -13.71
N THR A 485 18.81 21.47 -14.10
CA THR A 485 18.66 22.39 -15.23
C THR A 485 19.75 22.15 -16.26
N ASP A 486 19.38 22.29 -17.53
CA ASP A 486 20.34 22.38 -18.64
C ASP A 486 20.32 23.82 -19.17
N TYR A 487 20.73 24.78 -18.34
CA TYR A 487 20.79 26.17 -18.77
C TYR A 487 22.03 26.39 -19.61
N SER A 488 21.98 26.00 -20.88
CA SER A 488 22.97 26.49 -21.83
C SER A 488 22.76 28.00 -22.02
N LEU A 489 23.73 28.81 -21.58
CA LEU A 489 23.80 30.23 -21.93
C LEU A 489 23.83 30.36 -23.46
N ALA A 490 22.67 30.50 -24.08
CA ALA A 490 22.57 30.82 -25.49
C ALA A 490 23.12 32.23 -25.70
N THR A 491 24.43 32.34 -25.93
CA THR A 491 25.05 33.58 -26.39
C THR A 491 24.62 33.85 -27.82
N SER A 492 23.39 34.32 -28.01
CA SER A 492 23.01 34.99 -29.24
C SER A 492 23.82 36.29 -29.32
N ASN A 493 24.82 36.30 -30.21
CA ASN A 493 25.69 37.45 -30.56
C ASN A 493 27.01 37.65 -29.81
N GLY A 494 27.79 36.60 -29.49
CA GLY A 494 29.25 36.68 -29.39
C GLY A 494 29.86 37.81 -28.53
N SER A 495 29.12 38.34 -27.57
CA SER A 495 29.51 39.47 -26.74
C SER A 495 29.86 38.94 -25.35
N THR A 496 31.15 38.77 -25.11
CA THR A 496 31.73 38.27 -23.84
C THR A 496 31.75 39.35 -22.74
N ASN A 497 30.69 40.13 -22.60
CA ASN A 497 30.61 41.17 -21.58
C ASN A 497 29.19 41.27 -21.02
N ILE A 498 28.79 40.25 -20.25
CA ILE A 498 27.64 40.33 -19.36
C ILE A 498 28.17 40.06 -17.96
N THR A 499 28.45 41.12 -17.21
CA THR A 499 29.00 41.04 -15.84
C THR A 499 27.92 40.90 -14.76
N ASN A 500 26.68 40.53 -15.13
CA ASN A 500 25.56 40.28 -14.21
C ASN A 500 24.54 39.33 -14.90
N ILE A 501 24.92 38.07 -15.13
CA ILE A 501 23.92 37.00 -15.31
C ILE A 501 23.71 36.42 -13.92
N THR A 502 22.57 36.72 -13.31
CA THR A 502 22.00 35.83 -12.32
C THR A 502 21.60 34.58 -13.09
N THR A 503 22.32 33.47 -12.90
CA THR A 503 21.83 32.16 -13.33
C THR A 503 20.44 32.00 -12.72
N PRO A 504 19.38 31.68 -13.50
CA PRO A 504 18.09 31.39 -12.91
C PRO A 504 18.27 30.27 -11.88
N GLU A 505 17.80 30.52 -10.67
CA GLU A 505 17.80 29.55 -9.58
C GLU A 505 16.54 28.72 -9.72
N TRP A 506 16.67 27.40 -9.70
CA TRP A 506 15.54 26.49 -9.66
C TRP A 506 15.21 26.16 -8.21
N SER A 507 13.94 25.88 -7.93
CA SER A 507 13.48 25.46 -6.60
C SER A 507 12.51 24.29 -6.69
N VAL A 508 12.52 23.41 -5.68
CA VAL A 508 11.59 22.29 -5.53
C VAL A 508 11.02 22.33 -4.12
N SER A 509 9.70 22.39 -3.97
CA SER A 509 8.99 22.48 -2.69
C SER A 509 8.11 21.26 -2.37
N GLY A 510 7.89 20.38 -3.35
CA GLY A 510 7.16 19.13 -3.10
C GLY A 510 7.36 18.08 -4.19
N LEU A 511 7.22 16.82 -3.80
CA LEU A 511 7.19 15.65 -4.70
C LEU A 511 6.17 14.64 -4.16
N GLU A 512 5.29 14.16 -5.03
CA GLU A 512 4.61 12.88 -4.83
C GLU A 512 5.06 11.89 -5.92
N LEU A 513 5.39 10.69 -5.49
CA LEU A 513 5.96 9.63 -6.30
C LEU A 513 5.23 8.34 -5.99
N GLY A 514 4.62 7.73 -6.99
CA GLY A 514 3.82 6.52 -6.81
C GLY A 514 4.36 5.36 -7.62
N LEU A 515 4.44 4.19 -6.99
CA LEU A 515 4.54 2.89 -7.66
C LEU A 515 3.30 2.09 -7.28
N MET A 516 2.31 2.07 -8.17
CA MET A 516 1.03 1.40 -7.92
C MET A 516 1.20 -0.09 -8.16
N ALA A 517 1.35 -0.84 -7.07
CA ALA A 517 1.51 -2.28 -7.14
C ALA A 517 0.18 -3.05 -7.07
N GLY A 518 0.28 -4.36 -7.29
CA GLY A 518 -0.86 -5.25 -7.21
C GLY A 518 -0.48 -6.72 -6.99
N LEU A 519 -1.47 -7.58 -7.17
CA LEU A 519 -1.34 -9.03 -7.03
C LEU A 519 -0.85 -9.67 -8.33
N GLN A 520 0.03 -10.66 -8.20
CA GLN A 520 0.45 -11.56 -9.28
C GLN A 520 0.11 -13.01 -8.94
N PRO A 521 -0.17 -13.85 -9.95
CA PRO A 521 -0.56 -15.23 -9.71
C PRO A 521 0.62 -16.04 -9.18
N ALA A 522 0.43 -16.72 -8.07
CA ALA A 522 1.38 -17.70 -7.55
C ALA A 522 1.06 -19.08 -8.13
N THR A 523 2.11 -19.78 -8.54
CA THR A 523 2.05 -21.15 -9.06
C THR A 523 0.98 -21.38 -10.14
N PRO A 524 0.88 -20.53 -11.19
CA PRO A 524 -0.08 -20.74 -12.26
C PRO A 524 0.07 -22.11 -12.90
N SER A 525 -1.05 -22.70 -13.29
CA SER A 525 -1.10 -24.04 -13.89
C SER A 525 -2.28 -24.22 -14.83
N ILE A 526 -2.23 -25.26 -15.64
CA ILE A 526 -3.32 -25.72 -16.51
C ILE A 526 -3.60 -27.18 -16.17
N ASP A 527 -4.87 -27.47 -15.90
CA ASP A 527 -5.41 -28.82 -15.70
C ASP A 527 -6.74 -28.92 -16.45
N PHE A 528 -6.71 -29.49 -17.66
CA PHE A 528 -7.88 -29.57 -18.54
C PHE A 528 -9.01 -30.44 -17.98
N GLU A 529 -8.68 -31.44 -17.18
CA GLU A 529 -9.62 -32.47 -16.74
C GLU A 529 -9.98 -32.36 -15.25
N GLY A 530 -9.31 -31.45 -14.52
CA GLY A 530 -9.47 -31.28 -13.08
C GLY A 530 -9.01 -32.51 -12.30
N ASP A 531 -8.07 -33.27 -12.88
CA ASP A 531 -7.68 -34.58 -12.38
C ASP A 531 -6.48 -34.51 -11.43
N GLY A 532 -5.82 -33.35 -11.36
CA GLY A 532 -4.64 -33.08 -10.53
C GLY A 532 -3.31 -33.34 -11.25
N ASN A 533 -3.32 -33.85 -12.48
CA ASN A 533 -2.16 -33.94 -13.35
C ASN A 533 -2.07 -32.67 -14.20
N LEU A 534 -1.12 -31.80 -13.87
CA LEU A 534 -0.98 -30.54 -14.58
C LEU A 534 -0.41 -30.76 -16.00
N GLU A 535 -1.09 -30.27 -17.03
CA GLU A 535 -0.51 -30.18 -18.38
C GLU A 535 0.62 -29.15 -18.46
N TRP A 536 0.59 -28.16 -17.57
CA TRP A 536 1.63 -27.15 -17.43
C TRP A 536 1.56 -26.48 -16.04
N GLY A 537 2.72 -26.00 -15.57
CA GLY A 537 2.83 -25.19 -14.35
C GLY A 537 3.07 -26.01 -13.09
N GLY A 538 2.63 -25.48 -11.95
CA GLY A 538 2.75 -26.14 -10.63
C GLY A 538 3.60 -25.38 -9.61
N SER A 539 3.80 -26.00 -8.45
CA SER A 539 4.24 -25.31 -7.23
C SER A 539 5.63 -25.71 -6.73
N ASP A 540 6.41 -24.70 -6.33
CA ASP A 540 7.30 -24.78 -5.18
C ASP A 540 6.77 -23.78 -4.15
N ALA A 541 6.29 -24.27 -3.01
CA ALA A 541 5.60 -23.44 -2.02
C ALA A 541 6.48 -22.34 -1.41
N ARG A 542 7.81 -22.43 -1.55
CA ARG A 542 8.81 -21.48 -1.04
C ARG A 542 9.05 -20.32 -2.01
N VAL A 543 8.63 -20.48 -3.27
CA VAL A 543 8.64 -19.42 -4.29
C VAL A 543 7.32 -18.67 -4.20
N GLY A 544 7.41 -17.34 -4.22
CA GLY A 544 6.30 -16.41 -4.16
C GLY A 544 5.49 -16.34 -5.45
N SER A 545 4.81 -15.22 -5.62
CA SER A 545 4.10 -14.90 -6.86
C SER A 545 5.00 -14.98 -8.10
N TRP A 546 4.42 -15.37 -9.23
CA TRP A 546 5.18 -15.47 -10.47
C TRP A 546 5.48 -14.07 -11.01
N GLY A 547 6.76 -13.73 -11.11
CA GLY A 547 7.25 -12.37 -11.38
C GLY A 547 7.54 -11.52 -10.14
N MET A 548 7.22 -12.03 -8.94
CA MET A 548 7.43 -11.32 -7.68
C MET A 548 7.72 -12.27 -6.53
N GLN A 549 8.95 -12.29 -6.01
CA GLN A 549 9.26 -13.11 -4.85
C GLN A 549 8.91 -12.36 -3.56
N ASP A 550 7.82 -12.82 -2.94
CA ASP A 550 7.18 -12.26 -1.75
C ASP A 550 7.05 -13.24 -0.58
N ARG A 551 7.68 -14.43 -0.67
CA ARG A 551 7.65 -15.47 0.35
C ARG A 551 9.01 -15.79 0.95
N PHE A 552 9.02 -16.09 2.24
CA PHE A 552 10.17 -16.66 2.94
C PHE A 552 10.24 -18.19 2.78
N GLU A 553 11.29 -18.82 3.31
CA GLU A 553 11.51 -20.27 3.18
C GLU A 553 10.37 -21.13 3.76
N ASN A 554 9.57 -20.56 4.67
CA ASN A 554 8.39 -21.20 5.26
C ASN A 554 7.15 -21.14 4.35
N GLY A 555 7.26 -20.54 3.15
CA GLY A 555 6.17 -20.37 2.19
C GLY A 555 5.14 -19.32 2.60
N GLN A 556 5.43 -18.49 3.61
CA GLN A 556 4.57 -17.42 4.09
C GLN A 556 5.14 -16.04 3.72
N THR A 557 4.29 -15.01 3.74
CA THR A 557 4.67 -13.60 3.52
C THR A 557 5.31 -12.96 4.75
N SER A 558 5.34 -13.67 5.87
CA SER A 558 6.04 -13.28 7.10
C SER A 558 6.72 -14.46 7.78
N MET A 559 7.76 -14.18 8.55
CA MET A 559 8.56 -15.17 9.26
C MET A 559 9.13 -14.61 10.55
N ALA A 560 8.94 -15.35 11.64
CA ALA A 560 9.55 -15.00 12.93
C ALA A 560 11.05 -15.36 12.94
N VAL A 561 11.90 -14.39 13.25
CA VAL A 561 13.36 -14.53 13.34
C VAL A 561 13.85 -13.94 14.66
N ASN A 562 13.41 -14.56 15.77
CA ASN A 562 13.53 -14.01 17.12
C ASN A 562 14.94 -14.18 17.72
N PRO A 563 15.71 -13.08 17.94
CA PRO A 563 17.05 -13.15 18.53
C PRO A 563 17.07 -13.65 19.99
N GLY A 564 15.97 -13.43 20.72
CA GLY A 564 15.79 -13.91 22.09
C GLY A 564 16.93 -13.51 23.04
N LEU A 565 17.36 -14.44 23.90
CA LEU A 565 18.47 -14.23 24.84
C LEU A 565 19.86 -14.44 24.20
N SER A 566 19.95 -15.11 23.05
CA SER A 566 21.22 -15.31 22.34
C SER A 566 21.72 -14.03 21.66
N GLY A 567 20.83 -13.04 21.49
CA GLY A 567 21.15 -11.80 20.79
C GLY A 567 21.18 -11.95 19.28
N TYR A 568 20.83 -13.13 18.75
CA TYR A 568 21.05 -13.52 17.36
C TYR A 568 20.04 -14.58 16.90
N ALA A 569 19.51 -14.43 15.69
CA ALA A 569 18.71 -15.43 14.99
C ALA A 569 18.88 -15.34 13.47
N THR A 570 18.47 -16.38 12.75
CA THR A 570 18.55 -16.44 11.29
C THR A 570 17.23 -16.87 10.67
N GLY A 571 16.91 -16.30 9.52
CA GLY A 571 15.81 -16.74 8.65
C GLY A 571 16.27 -16.75 7.20
N LYS A 572 15.51 -17.39 6.30
CA LYS A 572 15.90 -17.51 4.90
C LYS A 572 14.76 -17.22 3.94
N ALA A 573 15.13 -16.92 2.70
CA ALA A 573 14.23 -16.87 1.55
C ALA A 573 14.92 -17.46 0.31
N TRP A 574 14.15 -17.86 -0.69
CA TRP A 574 14.65 -18.23 -2.00
C TRP A 574 14.51 -17.02 -2.92
N VAL A 575 15.51 -16.65 -3.69
CA VAL A 575 15.51 -15.40 -4.47
C VAL A 575 15.93 -15.69 -5.91
N PRO A 576 15.29 -15.09 -6.93
CA PRO A 576 15.70 -15.29 -8.33
C PRO A 576 17.19 -15.03 -8.53
N VAL A 577 17.87 -15.83 -9.36
CA VAL A 577 19.31 -15.65 -9.59
C VAL A 577 19.66 -14.65 -10.68
N THR A 578 18.68 -14.24 -11.48
CA THR A 578 18.81 -13.24 -12.55
C THR A 578 17.61 -12.29 -12.58
N ASP A 579 17.74 -11.21 -13.34
CA ASP A 579 16.64 -10.33 -13.76
C ASP A 579 15.85 -9.66 -12.63
N LEU A 580 16.47 -9.46 -11.47
CA LEU A 580 15.91 -8.73 -10.34
C LEU A 580 16.03 -7.22 -10.56
N SER A 581 14.97 -6.47 -10.24
CA SER A 581 14.94 -5.02 -10.41
C SER A 581 15.02 -4.24 -9.08
N SER A 582 14.63 -4.84 -7.96
CA SER A 582 14.80 -4.29 -6.61
C SER A 582 14.75 -5.39 -5.54
N PHE A 583 15.05 -5.02 -4.30
CA PHE A 583 14.91 -5.89 -3.13
C PHE A 583 14.50 -5.02 -1.94
N SER A 584 13.36 -5.33 -1.33
CA SER A 584 12.94 -4.71 -0.09
C SER A 584 12.20 -5.68 0.83
N PHE A 585 12.17 -5.37 2.12
CA PHE A 585 11.41 -6.08 3.15
C PHE A 585 11.28 -5.19 4.39
N SER A 586 10.48 -5.62 5.35
CA SER A 586 10.36 -4.98 6.64
C SER A 586 10.74 -5.92 7.77
N ALA A 587 11.37 -5.37 8.80
CA ALA A 587 11.70 -6.07 10.03
C ALA A 587 10.99 -5.38 11.19
N VAL A 588 10.16 -6.11 11.90
CA VAL A 588 9.28 -5.58 12.95
C VAL A 588 9.66 -6.21 14.28
N SER A 589 9.86 -5.41 15.32
CA SER A 589 10.30 -5.88 16.64
C SER A 589 9.26 -5.65 17.73
N TYR A 590 9.12 -6.61 18.65
CA TYR A 590 8.21 -6.53 19.78
C TYR A 590 8.83 -7.14 21.05
N ASN A 591 8.49 -6.58 22.22
CA ASN A 591 9.03 -7.00 23.53
C ASN A 591 10.58 -7.05 23.55
N GLY A 592 11.21 -6.11 22.89
CA GLY A 592 12.66 -6.00 22.76
C GLY A 592 13.04 -4.91 21.77
N ASN A 593 14.30 -4.91 21.37
CA ASN A 593 14.82 -3.99 20.36
C ASN A 593 15.52 -4.76 19.26
N LEU A 594 15.29 -4.37 18.01
CA LEU A 594 16.06 -4.84 16.86
C LEU A 594 17.24 -3.88 16.64
N ASP A 595 18.46 -4.39 16.82
CA ASP A 595 19.70 -3.62 16.72
C ASP A 595 20.30 -3.66 15.31
N GLY A 596 20.00 -4.72 14.54
CA GLY A 596 20.44 -4.80 13.16
C GLY A 596 20.01 -6.06 12.41
N VAL A 597 20.06 -5.95 11.08
CA VAL A 597 19.79 -7.04 10.14
C VAL A 597 20.92 -7.12 9.13
N LEU A 598 21.42 -8.32 8.91
CA LEU A 598 22.46 -8.63 7.93
C LEU A 598 21.91 -9.56 6.85
N LEU A 599 22.06 -9.19 5.58
CA LEU A 599 21.70 -10.01 4.44
C LEU A 599 22.96 -10.68 3.85
N ARG A 600 22.88 -12.00 3.66
CA ARG A 600 23.94 -12.81 3.07
C ARG A 600 23.46 -13.66 1.90
N VAL A 601 24.37 -13.91 0.97
CA VAL A 601 24.25 -14.96 -0.05
C VAL A 601 25.44 -15.89 0.13
N GLY A 602 25.19 -17.13 0.58
CA GLY A 602 26.27 -18.01 1.01
C GLY A 602 27.09 -17.40 2.16
N ASN A 603 28.38 -17.17 1.94
CA ASN A 603 29.27 -16.53 2.93
C ASN A 603 29.45 -15.02 2.71
N ASP A 604 28.98 -14.49 1.58
CA ASP A 604 29.20 -13.09 1.22
C ASP A 604 28.17 -12.20 1.90
N GLU A 605 28.65 -11.09 2.47
CA GLU A 605 27.84 -10.04 3.05
C GLU A 605 27.36 -9.08 1.96
N ILE A 606 26.04 -8.89 1.88
CA ILE A 606 25.41 -8.06 0.85
C ILE A 606 25.05 -6.69 1.41
N ALA A 607 24.36 -6.67 2.55
CA ALA A 607 23.91 -5.46 3.21
C ALA A 607 23.84 -5.68 4.72
N ASN A 608 24.20 -4.66 5.49
CA ASN A 608 24.23 -4.68 6.95
C ASN A 608 23.59 -3.40 7.49
N TRP A 609 22.37 -3.51 7.99
CA TRP A 609 21.62 -2.38 8.51
C TRP A 609 21.73 -2.35 10.03
N SER A 610 22.17 -1.20 10.58
CA SER A 610 22.07 -0.91 12.00
C SER A 610 20.76 -0.19 12.27
N LEU A 611 19.99 -0.71 13.24
CA LEU A 611 18.60 -0.33 13.47
C LEU A 611 18.38 0.02 14.94
N ASN A 612 17.24 0.66 15.20
CA ASN A 612 16.74 0.92 16.54
C ASN A 612 15.23 0.68 16.55
N GLY A 613 14.84 -0.60 16.48
CA GLY A 613 13.44 -1.02 16.40
C GLY A 613 12.98 -1.41 15.00
N SER A 614 11.67 -1.30 14.75
CA SER A 614 11.03 -1.72 13.50
C SER A 614 11.40 -0.81 12.33
N ALA A 615 11.68 -1.38 11.15
CA ALA A 615 12.13 -0.62 9.98
C ALA A 615 11.70 -1.26 8.65
N TYR A 616 11.50 -0.40 7.65
CA TYR A 616 11.47 -0.77 6.22
C TYR A 616 12.89 -0.71 5.65
N LEU A 617 13.29 -1.73 4.89
CA LEU A 617 14.66 -1.94 4.43
C LEU A 617 14.66 -2.26 2.93
N ALA A 618 15.57 -1.63 2.19
CA ALA A 618 15.79 -1.88 0.77
C ALA A 618 17.29 -1.86 0.46
N LEU A 619 17.70 -2.60 -0.59
CA LEU A 619 19.08 -2.53 -1.07
C LEU A 619 19.32 -1.23 -1.83
N ASP A 620 20.42 -0.55 -1.50
CA ASP A 620 20.92 0.53 -2.34
C ASP A 620 21.51 0.00 -3.66
N SER A 621 21.89 0.90 -4.58
CA SER A 621 22.40 0.51 -5.89
C SER A 621 23.72 -0.30 -5.84
N ASN A 622 24.61 -0.04 -4.89
CA ASN A 622 25.85 -0.82 -4.76
C ASN A 622 25.56 -2.22 -4.21
N GLN A 623 24.69 -2.28 -3.20
CA GLN A 623 24.27 -3.53 -2.58
C GLN A 623 23.49 -4.41 -3.56
N LEU A 624 22.57 -3.84 -4.36
CA LEU A 624 21.83 -4.59 -5.37
C LEU A 624 22.75 -5.14 -6.47
N ASN A 625 23.75 -4.36 -6.92
CA ASN A 625 24.75 -4.85 -7.87
C ASN A 625 25.58 -6.01 -7.31
N LEU A 626 26.01 -5.91 -6.04
CA LEU A 626 26.70 -7.00 -5.35
C LEU A 626 25.79 -8.22 -5.19
N PHE A 627 24.52 -8.02 -4.85
CA PHE A 627 23.53 -9.07 -4.68
C PHE A 627 23.33 -9.87 -5.97
N THR A 628 23.02 -9.20 -7.09
CA THR A 628 22.80 -9.85 -8.39
C THR A 628 24.04 -10.59 -8.87
N THR A 629 25.24 -10.02 -8.72
CA THR A 629 26.48 -10.69 -9.12
C THR A 629 26.79 -11.92 -8.26
N THR A 630 26.50 -11.87 -6.95
CA THR A 630 26.72 -12.99 -6.03
C THR A 630 25.70 -14.11 -6.26
N LEU A 631 24.42 -13.76 -6.51
CA LEU A 631 23.36 -14.71 -6.83
C LEU A 631 23.62 -15.46 -8.13
N ALA A 632 24.06 -14.76 -9.18
CA ALA A 632 24.39 -15.37 -10.47
C ALA A 632 25.54 -16.41 -10.39
N SER A 633 26.33 -16.39 -9.32
CA SER A 633 27.41 -17.37 -9.07
C SER A 633 26.96 -18.63 -8.32
N GLN A 634 25.72 -18.65 -7.81
CA GLN A 634 25.21 -19.77 -7.02
C GLN A 634 24.90 -20.99 -7.90
N THR A 635 25.31 -22.18 -7.46
CA THR A 635 25.09 -23.43 -8.19
C THR A 635 23.99 -24.31 -7.60
N SER A 636 23.60 -24.05 -6.34
CA SER A 636 22.53 -24.79 -5.66
C SER A 636 21.23 -24.01 -5.79
N THR A 637 20.54 -24.23 -6.90
CA THR A 637 19.29 -23.52 -7.21
C THR A 637 18.08 -24.46 -7.25
N VAL A 638 16.90 -23.88 -7.06
CA VAL A 638 15.60 -24.52 -7.26
C VAL A 638 14.94 -23.85 -8.47
N GLY A 639 14.45 -24.65 -9.43
CA GLY A 639 13.75 -24.14 -10.61
C GLY A 639 12.25 -24.09 -10.40
N ALA A 640 11.61 -22.97 -10.73
CA ALA A 640 10.15 -22.82 -10.75
C ALA A 640 9.74 -21.93 -11.93
N LEU A 641 8.80 -22.41 -12.76
CA LEU A 641 8.19 -21.66 -13.88
C LEU A 641 9.20 -20.94 -14.78
N GLY A 642 10.29 -21.63 -15.14
CA GLY A 642 11.34 -21.09 -16.02
C GLY A 642 12.43 -20.27 -15.32
N THR A 643 12.27 -19.97 -14.03
CA THR A 643 13.22 -19.18 -13.24
C THR A 643 13.96 -20.04 -12.21
N SER A 644 15.24 -19.76 -11.99
CA SER A 644 16.05 -20.40 -10.94
C SER A 644 16.17 -19.50 -9.71
N PHE A 645 16.09 -20.09 -8.53
CA PHE A 645 16.15 -19.40 -7.25
C PHE A 645 17.31 -19.94 -6.38
N ALA A 646 18.02 -19.06 -5.69
CA ALA A 646 19.05 -19.41 -4.71
C ALA A 646 18.65 -18.95 -3.30
N GLU A 647 19.16 -19.63 -2.28
CA GLU A 647 18.87 -19.30 -0.89
C GLU A 647 19.66 -18.07 -0.42
N VAL A 648 18.98 -17.16 0.28
CA VAL A 648 19.58 -16.02 0.99
C VAL A 648 19.29 -16.12 2.48
N THR A 649 20.20 -15.61 3.30
CA THR A 649 20.07 -15.64 4.77
C THR A 649 19.97 -14.24 5.32
N PHE A 650 18.97 -14.03 6.18
CA PHE A 650 18.82 -12.87 7.04
C PHE A 650 19.35 -13.25 8.42
N GLU A 651 20.29 -12.49 8.96
CA GLU A 651 20.75 -12.60 10.34
C GLU A 651 20.25 -11.39 11.13
N THR A 652 19.44 -11.62 12.15
CA THR A 652 18.90 -10.56 13.01
C THR A 652 19.65 -10.51 14.32
N THR A 653 19.96 -9.31 14.79
CA THR A 653 20.63 -9.07 16.07
C THR A 653 19.79 -8.12 16.93
N GLY A 654 19.73 -8.40 18.23
CA GLY A 654 18.91 -7.62 19.15
C GLY A 654 18.32 -8.46 20.27
N THR A 655 17.16 -8.06 20.77
CA THR A 655 16.44 -8.73 21.85
C THR A 655 14.95 -8.85 21.53
N GLY A 656 14.25 -9.74 22.24
CA GLY A 656 12.81 -9.92 22.07
C GLY A 656 12.43 -10.68 20.81
N ASN A 657 11.26 -10.34 20.28
CA ASN A 657 10.68 -10.95 19.09
C ASN A 657 10.93 -10.07 17.87
N VAL A 658 11.21 -10.71 16.75
CA VAL A 658 11.40 -10.06 15.46
C VAL A 658 10.66 -10.85 14.40
N THR A 659 9.87 -10.16 13.59
CA THR A 659 9.19 -10.73 12.42
C THR A 659 9.69 -10.02 11.18
N LEU A 660 10.16 -10.78 10.21
CA LEU A 660 10.40 -10.29 8.85
C LEU A 660 9.10 -10.43 8.06
N GLY A 661 8.76 -9.42 7.27
CA GLY A 661 7.52 -9.38 6.49
C GLY A 661 7.64 -8.47 5.28
N GLY A 662 6.68 -8.57 4.36
CA GLY A 662 6.61 -7.69 3.20
C GLY A 662 7.82 -7.80 2.28
N LEU A 663 8.37 -9.02 2.13
CA LEU A 663 9.43 -9.30 1.17
C LEU A 663 8.94 -8.92 -0.24
N ALA A 664 9.76 -8.17 -0.97
CA ALA A 664 9.38 -7.63 -2.26
C ALA A 664 10.60 -7.63 -3.18
N ILE A 665 10.62 -8.62 -4.08
CA ILE A 665 11.70 -8.84 -5.04
C ILE A 665 11.10 -9.10 -6.43
N PRO A 666 10.81 -8.04 -7.19
CA PRO A 666 10.29 -8.15 -8.55
C PRO A 666 11.37 -8.66 -9.51
N TYR A 667 10.99 -9.57 -10.40
CA TYR A 667 11.86 -10.16 -11.40
C TYR A 667 11.15 -10.38 -12.73
N ALA A 668 11.86 -10.20 -13.84
CA ALA A 668 11.31 -10.49 -15.16
C ALA A 668 11.24 -12.00 -15.37
N THR A 669 10.09 -12.50 -15.80
CA THR A 669 9.90 -13.93 -16.06
C THR A 669 8.80 -14.15 -17.10
N GLY A 670 8.92 -15.26 -17.80
CA GLY A 670 7.93 -15.77 -18.73
C GLY A 670 8.28 -17.21 -19.06
N THR A 671 7.36 -17.93 -19.68
CA THR A 671 7.64 -19.27 -20.18
C THR A 671 6.93 -19.53 -21.48
N SER A 672 7.43 -20.51 -22.20
CA SER A 672 6.81 -21.00 -23.43
C SER A 672 6.29 -22.42 -23.24
N ILE A 673 5.08 -22.67 -23.72
CA ILE A 673 4.44 -23.98 -23.75
C ILE A 673 4.58 -24.51 -25.17
N ASP A 674 5.58 -25.36 -25.36
CA ASP A 674 5.87 -26.08 -26.61
C ASP A 674 5.25 -27.47 -26.60
N ALA A 675 3.97 -27.55 -26.97
CA ALA A 675 3.19 -28.78 -26.90
C ALA A 675 3.15 -29.49 -28.25
N GLY A 676 3.86 -30.63 -28.38
CA GLY A 676 3.81 -31.51 -29.56
C GLY A 676 2.57 -32.41 -29.59
N SER A 677 2.39 -33.17 -30.67
CA SER A 677 1.17 -33.99 -30.90
C SER A 677 0.94 -35.09 -29.86
N ASP A 678 1.98 -35.49 -29.15
CA ASP A 678 2.00 -36.53 -28.13
C ASP A 678 1.96 -35.98 -26.68
N SER A 679 1.95 -34.66 -26.51
CA SER A 679 1.84 -34.04 -25.19
C SER A 679 0.44 -34.19 -24.60
N SER A 680 0.34 -34.29 -23.27
CA SER A 680 -0.95 -34.31 -22.56
C SER A 680 -1.80 -33.08 -22.93
N PHE A 681 -1.17 -31.92 -23.09
CA PHE A 681 -1.82 -30.69 -23.52
C PHE A 681 -2.54 -30.81 -24.88
N VAL A 682 -1.86 -31.30 -25.93
CA VAL A 682 -2.48 -31.43 -27.26
C VAL A 682 -3.49 -32.57 -27.30
N LEU A 683 -3.26 -33.64 -26.55
CA LEU A 683 -4.20 -34.76 -26.42
C LEU A 683 -5.50 -34.30 -25.73
N ALA A 684 -5.40 -33.54 -24.63
CA ALA A 684 -6.55 -32.96 -23.94
C ALA A 684 -7.35 -32.02 -24.85
N LEU A 685 -6.67 -31.09 -25.55
CA LEU A 685 -7.32 -30.19 -26.52
C LEU A 685 -8.06 -30.94 -27.63
N ASN A 686 -7.42 -31.94 -28.24
CA ASN A 686 -8.05 -32.74 -29.29
C ASN A 686 -9.26 -33.53 -28.77
N THR A 687 -9.22 -33.96 -27.51
CA THR A 687 -10.30 -34.72 -26.87
C THR A 687 -11.50 -33.83 -26.56
N ILE A 688 -11.28 -32.65 -25.97
CA ILE A 688 -12.33 -31.66 -25.71
C ILE A 688 -13.02 -31.23 -27.02
N ARG A 689 -12.23 -31.06 -28.09
CA ARG A 689 -12.73 -30.64 -29.40
C ARG A 689 -13.89 -31.52 -29.91
N PHE A 690 -13.85 -32.83 -29.66
CA PHE A 690 -14.83 -33.77 -30.19
C PHE A 690 -16.27 -33.52 -29.67
N GLY A 691 -16.42 -32.89 -28.50
CA GLY A 691 -17.72 -32.62 -27.89
C GLY A 691 -18.35 -31.27 -28.27
N LEU A 692 -17.65 -30.43 -29.04
CA LEU A 692 -18.05 -29.04 -29.29
C LEU A 692 -18.83 -28.88 -30.59
N THR A 693 -19.72 -27.88 -30.63
CA THR A 693 -20.41 -27.48 -31.85
C THR A 693 -19.62 -26.33 -32.51
N PRO A 694 -19.29 -26.41 -33.81
CA PRO A 694 -18.50 -25.37 -34.45
C PRO A 694 -19.27 -24.08 -34.66
N SER A 695 -18.60 -22.95 -34.44
CA SER A 695 -19.03 -21.60 -34.79
C SER A 695 -18.08 -21.07 -35.86
N ASN A 696 -18.60 -20.72 -37.05
CA ASN A 696 -17.80 -20.23 -38.18
C ASN A 696 -16.61 -21.13 -38.58
N GLY A 697 -16.70 -22.44 -38.34
CA GLY A 697 -15.63 -23.41 -38.66
C GLY A 697 -14.56 -23.56 -37.57
N LEU A 698 -14.72 -22.89 -36.43
CA LEU A 698 -13.84 -22.99 -35.28
C LEU A 698 -14.58 -23.64 -34.09
N HIS A 699 -13.83 -24.30 -33.22
CA HIS A 699 -14.24 -24.67 -31.88
C HIS A 699 -13.51 -23.76 -30.88
N GLU A 700 -14.27 -23.19 -29.94
CA GLU A 700 -13.73 -22.38 -28.85
C GLU A 700 -13.47 -23.31 -27.66
N ILE A 701 -12.21 -23.50 -27.29
CA ILE A 701 -11.82 -24.35 -26.15
C ILE A 701 -11.33 -23.46 -25.02
N THR A 702 -12.01 -23.49 -23.87
CA THR A 702 -11.53 -22.82 -22.66
C THR A 702 -10.26 -23.50 -22.16
N VAL A 703 -9.20 -22.72 -21.94
CA VAL A 703 -7.98 -23.20 -21.28
C VAL A 703 -8.09 -22.89 -19.78
N PRO A 704 -8.16 -23.90 -18.90
CA PRO A 704 -8.46 -23.71 -17.49
C PRO A 704 -7.21 -23.31 -16.71
N PHE A 705 -6.74 -22.08 -16.92
CA PHE A 705 -5.69 -21.52 -16.10
C PHE A 705 -6.16 -21.36 -14.65
N SER A 706 -5.39 -21.87 -13.70
CA SER A 706 -5.59 -21.71 -12.26
C SER A 706 -4.34 -21.12 -11.60
N SER A 707 -4.47 -20.61 -10.38
CA SER A 707 -3.35 -20.13 -9.55
C SER A 707 -3.75 -20.08 -8.09
N SER A 708 -2.78 -20.13 -7.19
CA SER A 708 -3.04 -20.12 -5.75
C SER A 708 -3.41 -18.72 -5.22
N THR A 709 -2.84 -17.66 -5.81
CA THR A 709 -3.20 -16.26 -5.52
C THR A 709 -3.84 -15.59 -6.73
N PRO A 710 -4.73 -14.59 -6.54
CA PRO A 710 -5.22 -13.78 -7.65
C PRO A 710 -4.08 -13.04 -8.37
N GLY A 711 -4.34 -12.63 -9.61
CA GLY A 711 -3.39 -11.88 -10.42
C GLY A 711 -3.74 -11.95 -11.91
N GLY A 712 -2.91 -11.38 -12.77
CA GLY A 712 -3.12 -11.43 -14.22
C GLY A 712 -2.19 -12.42 -14.93
N LEU A 713 -2.60 -12.86 -16.12
CA LEU A 713 -1.74 -13.52 -17.10
C LEU A 713 -1.79 -12.77 -18.42
N HIS A 714 -0.63 -12.64 -19.06
CA HIS A 714 -0.51 -12.33 -20.47
C HIS A 714 -0.22 -13.63 -21.23
N VAL A 715 -1.05 -13.98 -22.21
CA VAL A 715 -0.91 -15.20 -23.02
C VAL A 715 -0.90 -14.82 -24.49
N ALA A 716 0.12 -15.25 -25.23
CA ALA A 716 0.15 -15.17 -26.68
C ALA A 716 0.14 -16.56 -27.32
N VAL A 717 -0.68 -16.74 -28.36
CA VAL A 717 -0.68 -17.96 -29.17
C VAL A 717 0.31 -17.77 -30.31
N GLU A 718 1.58 -18.08 -30.06
CA GLU A 718 2.65 -17.86 -31.03
C GLU A 718 2.51 -18.74 -32.28
N GLY A 719 1.94 -19.94 -32.13
CA GLY A 719 1.72 -20.84 -33.25
C GLY A 719 0.78 -21.99 -32.92
N MET A 720 0.02 -22.42 -33.93
CA MET A 720 -0.80 -23.62 -33.85
C MET A 720 -0.82 -24.29 -35.21
N ASN A 721 -0.52 -25.58 -35.24
CA ASN A 721 -0.55 -26.37 -36.46
C ASN A 721 -1.62 -27.45 -36.38
N THR A 722 -2.40 -27.59 -37.45
CA THR A 722 -3.35 -28.68 -37.62
C THR A 722 -2.94 -29.57 -38.79
N SER A 723 -3.48 -30.80 -38.80
CA SER A 723 -3.27 -31.74 -39.90
C SER A 723 -4.57 -32.00 -40.63
N SER A 724 -4.65 -31.62 -41.90
CA SER A 724 -5.75 -32.04 -42.78
C SER A 724 -5.61 -33.50 -43.27
N ALA A 725 -4.53 -34.18 -42.91
CA ALA A 725 -4.29 -35.57 -43.32
C ALA A 725 -5.14 -36.56 -42.52
N VAL A 726 -5.70 -36.16 -41.38
CA VAL A 726 -6.50 -37.02 -40.51
C VAL A 726 -7.76 -36.27 -40.13
N GLN A 727 -8.92 -36.87 -40.33
CA GLN A 727 -10.20 -36.35 -39.84
C GLN A 727 -10.85 -37.44 -38.99
N MET A 728 -11.14 -37.15 -37.72
CA MET A 728 -11.86 -38.12 -36.87
C MET A 728 -13.32 -38.21 -37.32
N VAL A 729 -13.80 -39.43 -37.55
CA VAL A 729 -15.20 -39.72 -37.94
C VAL A 729 -16.03 -40.01 -36.71
N GLY A 730 -15.48 -40.75 -35.74
CA GLY A 730 -16.15 -41.03 -34.47
C GLY A 730 -15.33 -41.95 -33.58
N THR A 731 -15.65 -41.94 -32.30
CA THR A 731 -15.17 -42.92 -31.31
C THR A 731 -16.36 -43.50 -30.58
N GLU A 732 -16.33 -44.79 -30.29
CA GLU A 732 -17.35 -45.48 -29.50
C GLU A 732 -16.71 -46.51 -28.57
N MET A 733 -17.24 -46.62 -27.37
CA MET A 733 -16.89 -47.68 -26.44
C MET A 733 -17.92 -48.80 -26.56
N LEU A 734 -17.49 -49.97 -27.04
CA LEU A 734 -18.32 -51.18 -27.07
C LEU A 734 -18.28 -51.83 -25.69
N ILE A 735 -19.24 -51.43 -24.85
CA ILE A 735 -19.43 -51.95 -23.49
C ILE A 735 -20.82 -52.55 -23.32
N ASP A 736 -20.90 -53.65 -22.56
CA ASP A 736 -22.17 -54.30 -22.20
C ASP A 736 -22.97 -53.49 -21.16
N ASP A 737 -22.31 -52.63 -20.39
CA ASP A 737 -22.88 -51.74 -19.35
C ASP A 737 -22.22 -50.37 -19.47
N PRO A 738 -22.92 -49.24 -19.23
CA PRO A 738 -22.45 -47.88 -19.55
C PRO A 738 -21.36 -47.34 -18.59
N VAL A 739 -20.74 -48.19 -17.76
CA VAL A 739 -19.77 -47.79 -16.72
C VAL A 739 -18.49 -48.59 -16.88
N LEU A 740 -17.36 -47.88 -17.08
CA LEU A 740 -16.01 -48.45 -16.99
C LEU A 740 -15.72 -48.80 -15.53
N THR A 741 -15.59 -50.10 -15.25
CA THR A 741 -15.26 -50.61 -13.89
C THR A 741 -14.20 -51.70 -13.98
N PRO A 742 -13.34 -51.84 -12.95
CA PRO A 742 -12.43 -52.98 -12.83
C PRO A 742 -13.21 -54.28 -12.90
N SER A 743 -12.90 -55.13 -13.88
CA SER A 743 -13.63 -56.37 -14.08
C SER A 743 -12.87 -57.34 -14.97
N GLN A 744 -13.28 -58.61 -14.91
CA GLN A 744 -12.76 -59.65 -15.80
C GLN A 744 -13.35 -59.58 -17.22
N ARG A 745 -14.20 -58.58 -17.53
CA ARG A 745 -14.84 -58.44 -18.83
C ARG A 745 -13.95 -57.65 -19.78
N TRP A 746 -13.78 -58.17 -20.99
CA TRP A 746 -13.13 -57.46 -22.08
C TRP A 746 -14.04 -56.35 -22.60
N GLN A 747 -13.46 -55.19 -22.86
CA GLN A 747 -14.12 -54.03 -23.44
C GLN A 747 -13.37 -53.63 -24.70
N THR A 748 -14.06 -53.12 -25.71
CA THR A 748 -13.42 -52.71 -26.97
C THR A 748 -13.72 -51.25 -27.27
N MET A 749 -12.68 -50.45 -27.44
CA MET A 749 -12.81 -49.08 -27.92
C MET A 749 -12.60 -49.07 -29.42
N ASN A 750 -13.57 -48.54 -30.17
CA ASN A 750 -13.45 -48.31 -31.60
C ASN A 750 -13.25 -46.83 -31.87
N THR A 751 -12.21 -46.50 -32.64
CA THR A 751 -12.03 -45.15 -33.15
C THR A 751 -11.85 -45.17 -34.66
N THR A 752 -12.62 -44.35 -35.37
CA THR A 752 -12.66 -44.30 -36.83
C THR A 752 -12.18 -42.95 -37.34
N TYR A 753 -11.28 -42.98 -38.32
CA TYR A 753 -10.66 -41.81 -38.95
C TYR A 753 -10.74 -41.87 -40.48
N ASN A 754 -10.89 -40.72 -41.14
CA ASN A 754 -10.53 -40.56 -42.53
C ASN A 754 -9.06 -40.14 -42.65
N LEU A 755 -8.26 -40.90 -43.38
CA LEU A 755 -6.84 -40.64 -43.63
C LEU A 755 -6.62 -40.20 -45.08
N TYR A 756 -6.03 -39.03 -45.27
CA TYR A 756 -5.76 -38.43 -46.58
C TYR A 756 -4.25 -38.39 -46.85
N GLY A 757 -3.74 -39.41 -47.54
CA GLY A 757 -2.32 -39.49 -47.90
C GLY A 757 -1.38 -39.81 -46.73
N SER A 758 -1.93 -40.25 -45.59
CA SER A 758 -1.22 -40.75 -44.41
C SER A 758 -1.67 -42.17 -44.05
N SER A 759 -0.91 -42.84 -43.17
CA SER A 759 -1.27 -44.15 -42.61
C SER A 759 -1.09 -44.14 -41.09
N ALA A 760 -1.97 -44.81 -40.35
CA ALA A 760 -1.78 -45.00 -38.91
C ALA A 760 -0.58 -45.94 -38.66
N SER A 761 0.30 -45.58 -37.72
CA SER A 761 1.48 -46.39 -37.36
C SER A 761 1.46 -46.89 -35.92
N LEU A 762 0.73 -46.23 -35.05
CA LEU A 762 0.65 -46.50 -33.61
C LEU A 762 -0.75 -46.20 -33.10
N ALA A 763 -1.29 -47.06 -32.24
CA ALA A 763 -2.44 -46.75 -31.39
C ALA A 763 -1.94 -46.54 -29.97
N ARG A 764 -2.56 -45.60 -29.28
CA ARG A 764 -2.36 -45.35 -27.86
C ARG A 764 -3.69 -45.59 -27.16
N LEU A 765 -3.65 -46.31 -26.05
CA LEU A 765 -4.76 -46.45 -25.11
C LEU A 765 -4.28 -45.87 -23.79
N ASP A 766 -4.98 -44.86 -23.29
CA ASP A 766 -4.79 -44.36 -21.94
C ASP A 766 -6.00 -44.75 -21.10
N VAL A 767 -5.77 -45.27 -19.90
CA VAL A 767 -6.81 -45.43 -18.86
C VAL A 767 -6.34 -44.67 -17.63
N THR A 768 -7.22 -43.84 -17.07
CA THR A 768 -6.90 -43.00 -15.91
C THR A 768 -8.08 -42.95 -14.93
N ASP A 769 -7.76 -42.87 -13.64
CA ASP A 769 -8.70 -42.51 -12.57
C ASP A 769 -8.53 -41.05 -12.09
N GLY A 770 -7.71 -40.30 -12.81
CA GLY A 770 -7.30 -38.93 -12.52
C GLY A 770 -6.05 -38.83 -11.64
N ARG A 771 -5.74 -39.82 -10.81
CA ARG A 771 -4.49 -39.84 -10.01
C ARG A 771 -3.43 -40.76 -10.57
N THR A 772 -3.86 -41.84 -11.19
CA THR A 772 -3.02 -42.88 -11.76
C THR A 772 -3.41 -43.07 -13.22
N THR A 773 -2.42 -43.11 -14.10
CA THR A 773 -2.63 -43.34 -15.53
C THR A 773 -1.78 -44.52 -15.98
N GLY A 774 -2.43 -45.46 -16.66
CA GLY A 774 -1.78 -46.55 -17.37
C GLY A 774 -1.92 -46.34 -18.86
N THR A 775 -0.82 -46.47 -19.59
CA THR A 775 -0.79 -46.26 -21.04
C THR A 775 -0.28 -47.52 -21.74
N TRP A 776 -0.94 -47.90 -22.82
CA TRP A 776 -0.45 -48.88 -23.78
C TRP A 776 -0.20 -48.23 -25.14
N LEU A 777 1.00 -48.45 -25.69
CA LEU A 777 1.37 -48.11 -27.06
C LEU A 777 1.36 -49.39 -27.90
N LEU A 778 0.45 -49.47 -28.88
CA LEU A 778 0.23 -50.64 -29.73
C LEU A 778 0.65 -50.35 -31.18
N PRO A 779 1.79 -50.88 -31.65
CA PRO A 779 2.23 -50.69 -33.03
C PRO A 779 1.26 -51.32 -34.03
N MET A 780 0.85 -50.57 -35.05
CA MET A 780 -0.04 -51.06 -36.12
C MET A 780 0.56 -52.23 -36.92
N SER A 781 1.89 -52.36 -36.87
CA SER A 781 2.63 -53.48 -37.46
C SER A 781 2.41 -54.83 -36.75
N GLY A 782 1.70 -54.84 -35.61
CA GLY A 782 1.50 -56.03 -34.78
C GLY A 782 2.73 -56.40 -33.93
N SER A 783 3.68 -55.48 -33.79
CA SER A 783 4.82 -55.64 -32.87
C SER A 783 4.36 -55.62 -31.41
N THR A 784 5.21 -56.06 -30.49
CA THR A 784 4.88 -56.14 -29.06
C THR A 784 4.43 -54.77 -28.51
N PRO A 785 3.26 -54.67 -27.87
CA PRO A 785 2.82 -53.46 -27.18
C PRO A 785 3.80 -53.02 -26.09
N VAL A 786 3.88 -51.71 -25.85
CA VAL A 786 4.74 -51.12 -24.81
C VAL A 786 3.86 -50.44 -23.76
N GLY A 787 4.02 -50.81 -22.51
CA GLY A 787 3.31 -50.23 -21.38
C GLY A 787 4.09 -49.09 -20.72
N ILE A 788 3.39 -48.05 -20.27
CA ILE A 788 3.95 -46.89 -19.55
C ILE A 788 3.07 -46.57 -18.34
N GLY A 789 3.69 -46.09 -17.26
CA GLY A 789 2.98 -45.72 -16.03
C GLY A 789 2.36 -46.94 -15.35
N SER A 790 1.12 -46.81 -14.92
CA SER A 790 0.35 -47.85 -14.24
C SER A 790 -0.27 -48.86 -15.23
N PHE A 791 0.42 -49.17 -16.33
CA PHE A 791 -0.10 -50.05 -17.39
C PHE A 791 -0.40 -51.47 -16.91
N ASP A 792 0.25 -51.95 -15.84
CA ASP A 792 0.06 -53.29 -15.28
C ASP A 792 -1.36 -53.52 -14.74
N TYR A 793 -2.12 -52.44 -14.52
CA TYR A 793 -3.54 -52.53 -14.17
C TYR A 793 -4.47 -52.64 -15.40
N ILE A 794 -3.92 -52.62 -16.61
CA ILE A 794 -4.66 -52.72 -17.87
C ILE A 794 -4.15 -53.95 -18.59
N GLU A 795 -4.98 -54.98 -18.68
CA GLU A 795 -4.64 -56.14 -19.49
C GLU A 795 -5.19 -55.96 -20.90
N LEU A 796 -4.32 -56.15 -21.91
CA LEU A 796 -4.71 -56.20 -23.32
C LEU A 796 -5.18 -57.62 -23.70
N HIS A 797 -6.16 -57.74 -24.60
CA HIS A 797 -6.65 -59.05 -25.02
C HIS A 797 -5.52 -59.93 -25.59
N PRO A 798 -5.33 -61.17 -25.11
CA PRO A 798 -4.13 -61.96 -25.42
C PRO A 798 -3.98 -62.33 -26.90
N ASP A 799 -5.10 -62.51 -27.60
CA ASP A 799 -5.11 -62.95 -29.00
C ASP A 799 -5.38 -61.83 -30.02
N SER A 800 -5.96 -60.71 -29.56
CA SER A 800 -6.45 -59.63 -30.43
C SER A 800 -6.50 -58.29 -29.71
N PRO A 801 -5.34 -57.80 -29.22
CA PRO A 801 -5.29 -56.56 -28.44
C PRO A 801 -5.57 -55.33 -29.30
N LEU A 802 -5.31 -55.42 -30.60
CA LEU A 802 -5.47 -54.38 -31.59
C LEU A 802 -6.02 -54.98 -32.89
N VAL A 803 -7.11 -54.42 -33.42
CA VAL A 803 -7.66 -54.74 -34.74
C VAL A 803 -7.77 -53.46 -35.54
N VAL A 804 -7.29 -53.48 -36.78
CA VAL A 804 -7.30 -52.32 -37.69
C VAL A 804 -8.06 -52.72 -38.95
N ILE A 805 -9.10 -51.97 -39.29
CA ILE A 805 -9.92 -52.19 -40.48
C ILE A 805 -9.81 -50.96 -41.37
N GLU A 806 -9.15 -51.11 -42.51
CA GLU A 806 -9.00 -50.06 -43.51
C GLU A 806 -10.01 -50.25 -44.65
N ASN A 807 -10.84 -49.23 -44.91
CA ASN A 807 -11.82 -49.19 -45.98
C ASN A 807 -11.68 -47.89 -46.80
N ALA A 808 -10.84 -47.96 -47.85
CA ALA A 808 -10.47 -46.83 -48.70
C ALA A 808 -9.80 -45.68 -47.91
N LEU A 809 -10.54 -44.62 -47.59
CA LEU A 809 -10.04 -43.49 -46.80
C LEU A 809 -10.34 -43.66 -45.31
N GLU A 810 -11.29 -44.52 -44.94
CA GLU A 810 -11.72 -44.72 -43.56
C GLU A 810 -10.89 -45.83 -42.90
N THR A 811 -10.38 -45.59 -41.70
CA THR A 811 -9.63 -46.56 -40.89
C THR A 811 -10.25 -46.63 -39.51
N THR A 812 -10.76 -47.82 -39.14
CA THR A 812 -11.27 -48.10 -37.79
C THR A 812 -10.22 -48.88 -37.01
N ILE A 813 -9.87 -48.37 -35.83
CA ILE A 813 -8.94 -48.96 -34.89
C ILE A 813 -9.74 -49.44 -33.69
N SER A 814 -9.65 -50.73 -33.38
CA SER A 814 -10.32 -51.36 -32.23
C SER A 814 -9.28 -51.85 -31.23
N ILE A 815 -9.30 -51.33 -30.01
CA ILE A 815 -8.41 -51.77 -28.93
C ILE A 815 -9.25 -52.53 -27.91
N THR A 816 -8.90 -53.79 -27.64
CA THR A 816 -9.61 -54.63 -26.67
C THR A 816 -8.78 -54.80 -25.41
N PHE A 817 -9.31 -54.35 -24.28
CA PHE A 817 -8.63 -54.35 -22.99
C PHE A 817 -9.60 -54.66 -21.84
N ARG A 818 -9.07 -54.89 -20.64
CA ARG A 818 -9.83 -54.93 -19.39
C ARG A 818 -9.03 -54.24 -18.28
N ILE A 819 -9.74 -53.76 -17.27
CA ILE A 819 -9.16 -53.11 -16.10
C ILE A 819 -9.06 -54.15 -14.99
N GLU A 820 -7.85 -54.40 -14.50
CA GLU A 820 -7.60 -55.42 -13.50
C GLU A 820 -8.25 -55.05 -12.16
N PRO A 821 -8.82 -56.02 -11.41
CA PRO A 821 -9.47 -55.75 -10.13
C PRO A 821 -8.56 -55.11 -9.06
N SER A 822 -7.24 -55.11 -9.26
CA SER A 822 -6.30 -54.41 -8.38
C SER A 822 -6.31 -52.89 -8.56
N TRP A 823 -6.96 -52.38 -9.61
CA TRP A 823 -7.28 -50.96 -9.77
C TRP A 823 -8.57 -50.62 -9.02
N ASP A 824 -8.63 -50.95 -7.73
CA ASP A 824 -9.81 -50.72 -6.89
C ASP A 824 -9.71 -49.34 -6.22
N ASP A 825 -10.87 -48.70 -5.97
CA ASP A 825 -11.04 -47.38 -5.32
C ASP A 825 -10.96 -46.09 -6.20
N ALA A 826 -11.30 -46.16 -7.49
CA ALA A 826 -11.51 -44.97 -8.32
C ALA A 826 -12.98 -44.54 -8.37
N GLU A 827 -13.31 -43.30 -7.98
CA GLU A 827 -14.67 -42.75 -8.11
C GLU A 827 -15.09 -42.57 -9.58
N GLN A 828 -14.12 -42.34 -10.48
CA GLN A 828 -14.33 -42.20 -11.91
C GLN A 828 -13.15 -42.83 -12.66
N LEU A 829 -13.45 -43.61 -13.70
CA LEU A 829 -12.46 -44.17 -14.62
C LEU A 829 -12.76 -43.68 -16.03
N ARG A 830 -11.70 -43.36 -16.76
CA ARG A 830 -11.77 -42.91 -18.14
C ARG A 830 -10.79 -43.69 -19.00
N ALA A 831 -11.22 -44.02 -20.21
CA ALA A 831 -10.35 -44.56 -21.25
C ALA A 831 -10.41 -43.62 -22.47
N THR A 832 -9.27 -43.35 -23.09
CA THR A 832 -9.14 -42.49 -24.29
C THR A 832 -8.18 -43.06 -25.31
#